data_AF-A0A959DCB0-F1
#
_entry.id   AF-A0A959DCB0-F1
#
_cell.length_a   1.000
_cell.length_b   1.000
_cell.length_c   1.000
_cell.angle_alpha   90.00
_cell.angle_beta   90.00
_cell.angle_gamma   90.00
#
_symmetry.space_group_name_H-M   'P 1'
#
loop_
_entity.id
_entity.type
_entity.pdbx_description
1 polymer ?
#
loop_
_entity_poly.entity_id
_entity_poly.type
_entity_poly.pdbx_seq_one_letter_code
_entity_poly.pdbx_strand_id
1 'polypeptide(L)'
;MEKTQGLIQLSIPEQQGALEARVTGAVVDAWSGSSPGEQLEQMATVVASLCETFGEVGESAYERLTGEEAWTEEQNFHYYLINYEWAGEAKAFLLLWRDVFFELQKSYLLLADNLVGEASVKRLEEQSKVALQSAAESLNGFIARASRDNGKRWQPSRRNRMDNWQLQNNPWPVYREQFSAITGQVAHLLKQYREMASAIEVFQNIYREVEHLAAACRADFLDVHAKVDQTTAISTEEDSSDGQARPGKISAQLEVLSGKVQAIPRLQAFTTVLEELLNALPEKMQLALSTRGGLLETTSLNLKKRCLQWLESEVLPLIYEAWELTENTVNGLKVALSNIRNRLILLSAENKDGDEKLEMADLLQPIEAFRKNLIASEERLSGLINTLEHRLEGNIKLSTVYDTSRVFLPVPLQSTLSRFRLRRYKWLERLQRWFSTQAKAVRKIRKAAEQEETLSISEKVVRYIQSRTGSRDNSHYAAIFQAKGYAGESFWVGREDEMKHIESIIGNWEKGFRGAVAITGKRFSGKTFFGEMVANRFFPEKTIRLYPGSAIQVQGRKMEAEYNLEEALEFVRKNTLNERPLLWIDDLELWWSPAIPLNQNVRALRQYIDAYSGSIFFLVSLSNGLLSHLQKLHQVGSLFQAEINMDFMPANAVREAILIRHGATHITLLNEQLQEASPQQFNRLAGRVHRAANGNIGETLLRWALSVHKVDENSAFMLTLPEYALPDFLNPDIAVLLCAILMQKRTNEYQLRKLMGPPFSEKYINILRRLLSVGLLSRHPNGWLEVNEVAANAVGSLLERKDYIQYERWKQ
;
A
#
# COMPACT_ATOMS: atom_id res chain seq x y z
N MET A 1 23.30 -46.27 -4.63
CA MET A 1 22.75 -46.51 -5.98
C MET A 1 22.93 -47.94 -6.49
N GLU A 2 23.79 -48.80 -5.91
CA GLU A 2 23.94 -50.21 -6.37
C GLU A 2 23.01 -51.25 -5.69
N LYS A 3 22.19 -50.89 -4.69
CA LYS A 3 21.27 -51.84 -4.02
C LYS A 3 19.84 -51.86 -4.58
N THR A 4 19.46 -50.91 -5.43
CA THR A 4 18.07 -50.76 -5.93
C THR A 4 17.81 -51.58 -7.20
N GLN A 5 18.84 -52.01 -7.93
CA GLN A 5 18.69 -52.78 -9.18
C GLN A 5 18.38 -54.29 -8.98
N GLY A 6 18.44 -54.81 -7.74
CA GLY A 6 18.19 -56.23 -7.45
C GLY A 6 16.70 -56.61 -7.29
N LEU A 7 15.79 -55.64 -7.24
CA LEU A 7 14.37 -55.88 -6.94
C LEU A 7 13.55 -56.32 -8.17
N ILE A 8 14.08 -56.23 -9.40
CA ILE A 8 13.27 -56.29 -10.63
C ILE A 8 12.99 -57.74 -11.13
N GLN A 9 13.67 -58.77 -10.62
CA GLN A 9 13.60 -60.14 -11.17
C GLN A 9 12.84 -61.18 -10.31
N LEU A 10 12.23 -60.80 -9.19
CA LEU A 10 11.63 -61.75 -8.25
C LEU A 10 10.10 -61.85 -8.39
N SER A 11 9.56 -62.99 -7.97
CA SER A 11 8.12 -63.25 -7.91
C SER A 11 7.45 -62.32 -6.87
N ILE A 12 6.16 -61.97 -7.06
CA ILE A 12 5.41 -61.07 -6.14
C ILE A 12 5.57 -61.45 -4.65
N PRO A 13 5.59 -62.74 -4.25
CA PRO A 13 5.81 -63.14 -2.85
C PRO A 13 7.20 -62.80 -2.29
N GLU A 14 8.25 -62.80 -3.12
CA GLU A 14 9.63 -62.49 -2.70
C GLU A 14 9.87 -60.98 -2.61
N GLN A 15 9.22 -60.20 -3.49
CA GLN A 15 9.21 -58.73 -3.41
C GLN A 15 8.37 -58.23 -2.23
N GLN A 16 7.34 -58.98 -1.83
CA GLN A 16 6.46 -58.63 -0.72
C GLN A 16 7.21 -58.54 0.62
N GLY A 17 8.07 -59.50 0.97
CA GLY A 17 8.82 -59.45 2.23
C GLY A 17 9.79 -58.26 2.32
N ALA A 18 10.43 -57.89 1.21
CA ALA A 18 11.30 -56.72 1.14
C ALA A 18 10.53 -55.39 1.21
N LEU A 19 9.37 -55.33 0.55
CA LEU A 19 8.44 -54.20 0.63
C LEU A 19 7.91 -54.01 2.05
N GLU A 20 7.45 -55.09 2.69
CA GLU A 20 6.93 -55.07 4.07
C GLU A 20 8.00 -54.57 5.05
N ALA A 21 9.22 -55.11 4.96
CA ALA A 21 10.34 -54.67 5.78
C ALA A 21 10.70 -53.20 5.54
N ARG A 22 10.62 -52.72 4.28
CA ARG A 22 10.90 -51.32 3.93
C ARG A 22 9.82 -50.37 4.46
N VAL A 23 8.54 -50.73 4.38
CA VAL A 23 7.43 -49.91 4.90
C VAL A 23 7.48 -49.82 6.43
N THR A 24 7.76 -50.92 7.12
CA THR A 24 7.88 -50.91 8.59
C THR A 24 9.16 -50.20 9.05
N GLY A 25 10.29 -50.42 8.37
CA GLY A 25 11.55 -49.74 8.66
C GLY A 25 11.48 -48.23 8.43
N ALA A 26 10.77 -47.80 7.38
CA ALA A 26 10.58 -46.40 7.03
C ALA A 26 9.99 -45.56 8.19
N VAL A 27 9.02 -46.09 8.94
CA VAL A 27 8.42 -45.37 10.09
C VAL A 27 9.43 -45.20 11.22
N VAL A 28 10.34 -46.15 11.41
CA VAL A 28 11.39 -46.05 12.44
C VAL A 28 12.47 -45.06 12.02
N ASP A 29 12.93 -45.14 10.77
CA ASP A 29 13.97 -44.28 10.22
C ASP A 29 13.57 -42.80 10.24
N ALA A 30 12.29 -42.52 9.99
CA ALA A 30 11.72 -41.18 9.96
C ALA A 30 11.71 -40.46 11.33
N TRP A 31 11.89 -41.18 12.44
CA TRP A 31 11.93 -40.64 13.81
C TRP A 31 13.36 -40.63 14.40
N SER A 32 14.40 -40.73 13.56
CA SER A 32 15.79 -40.76 14.01
C SER A 32 16.44 -39.37 14.11
N GLY A 33 15.74 -38.31 13.72
CA GLY A 33 16.21 -36.92 13.76
C GLY A 33 16.41 -36.42 15.20
N SER A 34 17.46 -35.62 15.41
CA SER A 34 17.77 -35.06 16.74
C SER A 34 17.11 -33.71 16.98
N SER A 35 16.62 -33.06 15.92
CA SER A 35 15.90 -31.79 15.97
C SER A 35 14.61 -31.83 15.15
N PRO A 36 13.64 -30.94 15.42
CA PRO A 36 12.41 -30.81 14.65
C PRO A 36 12.63 -30.69 13.13
N GLY A 37 13.62 -29.90 12.71
CA GLY A 37 13.95 -29.73 11.30
C GLY A 37 14.52 -31.00 10.67
N GLU A 38 15.47 -31.66 11.33
CA GLU A 38 16.04 -32.93 10.86
C GLU A 38 14.99 -34.03 10.78
N GLN A 39 14.09 -34.11 11.75
CA GLN A 39 13.02 -35.09 11.75
C GLN A 39 12.07 -34.89 10.56
N LEU A 40 11.64 -33.65 10.29
CA LEU A 40 10.83 -33.36 9.09
C LEU A 40 11.59 -33.67 7.79
N GLU A 41 12.89 -33.37 7.71
CA GLU A 41 13.71 -33.71 6.54
C GLU A 41 13.78 -35.22 6.30
N GLN A 42 13.96 -36.00 7.36
CA GLN A 42 13.94 -37.46 7.29
C GLN A 42 12.58 -37.98 6.86
N MET A 43 11.49 -37.47 7.45
CA MET A 43 10.13 -37.83 7.06
C MET A 43 9.85 -37.55 5.59
N ALA A 44 10.26 -36.38 5.08
CA ALA A 44 10.11 -36.04 3.66
C ALA A 44 10.91 -36.96 2.74
N THR A 45 12.15 -37.29 3.13
CA THR A 45 13.02 -38.22 2.39
C THR A 45 12.41 -39.62 2.33
N VAL A 46 11.88 -40.08 3.46
CA VAL A 46 11.21 -41.38 3.56
C VAL A 46 9.95 -41.43 2.70
N VAL A 47 9.11 -40.39 2.70
CA VAL A 47 7.92 -40.33 1.82
C VAL A 47 8.31 -40.40 0.35
N ALA A 48 9.34 -39.65 -0.07
CA ALA A 48 9.80 -39.68 -1.46
C ALA A 48 10.26 -41.10 -1.86
N SER A 49 11.05 -41.75 -1.00
CA SER A 49 11.52 -43.13 -1.16
C SER A 49 10.36 -44.15 -1.22
N LEU A 50 9.34 -43.98 -0.38
CA LEU A 50 8.15 -44.83 -0.39
C LEU A 50 7.30 -44.62 -1.65
N CYS A 51 7.11 -43.37 -2.08
CA CYS A 51 6.39 -43.05 -3.33
C CYS A 51 7.08 -43.68 -4.54
N GLU A 52 8.42 -43.61 -4.61
CA GLU A 52 9.21 -44.28 -5.65
C GLU A 52 9.01 -45.80 -5.60
N THR A 53 9.12 -46.41 -4.42
CA THR A 53 8.93 -47.86 -4.24
C THR A 53 7.53 -48.31 -4.63
N PHE A 54 6.50 -47.62 -4.17
CA PHE A 54 5.11 -47.94 -4.50
C PHE A 54 4.84 -47.71 -5.98
N GLY A 55 5.47 -46.68 -6.56
CA GLY A 55 5.58 -46.44 -7.99
C GLY A 55 6.12 -47.65 -8.76
N GLU A 56 7.29 -48.15 -8.38
CA GLU A 56 7.92 -49.31 -9.01
C GLU A 56 7.05 -50.57 -8.91
N VAL A 57 6.44 -50.82 -7.75
CA VAL A 57 5.57 -51.99 -7.52
C VAL A 57 4.34 -51.95 -8.44
N GLY A 58 3.65 -50.81 -8.51
CA GLY A 58 2.48 -50.70 -9.37
C GLY A 58 2.81 -50.62 -10.85
N GLU A 59 3.92 -49.97 -11.24
CA GLU A 59 4.36 -49.91 -12.64
C GLU A 59 4.73 -51.31 -13.14
N SER A 60 5.45 -52.09 -12.33
CA SER A 60 5.76 -53.50 -12.63
C SER A 60 4.49 -54.34 -12.79
N ALA A 61 3.49 -54.15 -11.92
CA ALA A 61 2.20 -54.84 -12.06
C ALA A 61 1.42 -54.38 -13.31
N TYR A 62 1.49 -53.09 -13.67
CA TYR A 62 0.86 -52.53 -14.85
C TYR A 62 1.49 -53.04 -16.16
N GLU A 63 2.82 -53.04 -16.25
CA GLU A 63 3.56 -53.57 -17.40
C GLU A 63 3.27 -55.06 -17.60
N ARG A 64 3.21 -55.85 -16.52
CA ARG A 64 2.89 -57.29 -16.61
C ARG A 64 1.45 -57.59 -17.02
N LEU A 65 0.50 -56.70 -16.73
CA LEU A 65 -0.89 -56.82 -17.18
C LEU A 65 -1.11 -56.33 -18.62
N THR A 66 -0.23 -55.48 -19.13
CA THR A 66 -0.35 -54.87 -20.47
C THR A 66 0.59 -55.48 -21.50
N GLY A 67 1.61 -56.24 -21.07
CA GLY A 67 2.54 -56.96 -21.93
C GLY A 67 1.97 -58.23 -22.57
N GLU A 68 2.73 -58.80 -23.50
CA GLU A 68 2.33 -59.98 -24.30
C GLU A 68 2.62 -61.33 -23.61
N GLU A 69 3.23 -61.32 -22.41
CA GLU A 69 3.59 -62.55 -21.68
C GLU A 69 2.38 -63.21 -21.01
N ALA A 70 2.26 -64.54 -21.19
CA ALA A 70 1.18 -65.34 -20.61
C ALA A 70 1.52 -65.80 -19.18
N TRP A 71 0.82 -65.23 -18.19
CA TRP A 71 0.97 -65.56 -16.76
C TRP A 71 -0.14 -66.49 -16.25
N THR A 72 0.09 -67.15 -15.11
CA THR A 72 -0.93 -68.00 -14.48
C THR A 72 -2.13 -67.15 -13.98
N GLU A 73 -3.33 -67.74 -13.87
CA GLU A 73 -4.51 -67.05 -13.34
C GLU A 73 -4.25 -66.46 -11.94
N GLU A 74 -3.45 -67.15 -11.11
CA GLU A 74 -3.04 -66.71 -9.78
C GLU A 74 -2.10 -65.49 -9.82
N GLN A 75 -1.10 -65.49 -10.71
CA GLN A 75 -0.20 -64.35 -10.90
C GLN A 75 -0.95 -63.12 -11.41
N ASN A 76 -1.86 -63.31 -12.37
CA ASN A 76 -2.68 -62.23 -12.91
C ASN A 76 -3.56 -61.61 -11.82
N PHE A 77 -4.18 -62.41 -10.95
CA PHE A 77 -4.97 -61.90 -9.84
C PHE A 77 -4.18 -60.96 -8.92
N HIS A 78 -2.94 -61.31 -8.60
CA HIS A 78 -2.10 -60.46 -7.76
C HIS A 78 -1.74 -59.13 -8.44
N TYR A 79 -1.45 -59.11 -9.74
CA TYR A 79 -1.20 -57.84 -10.45
C TYR A 79 -2.45 -56.96 -10.52
N TYR A 80 -3.63 -57.55 -10.76
CA TYR A 80 -4.89 -56.81 -10.70
C TYR A 80 -5.16 -56.28 -9.29
N LEU A 81 -4.94 -57.09 -8.25
CA LEU A 81 -5.09 -56.69 -6.85
C LEU A 81 -4.18 -55.50 -6.50
N ILE A 82 -2.94 -55.48 -7.01
CA ILE A 82 -1.99 -54.38 -6.81
C ILE A 82 -2.53 -53.08 -7.41
N ASN A 83 -2.92 -53.10 -8.69
CA ASN A 83 -3.33 -51.89 -9.40
C ASN A 83 -4.70 -51.35 -8.99
N TYR A 84 -5.67 -52.23 -8.73
CA TYR A 84 -7.06 -51.83 -8.50
C TYR A 84 -7.42 -51.60 -7.03
N GLU A 85 -6.69 -52.20 -6.08
CA GLU A 85 -7.03 -52.08 -4.66
C GLU A 85 -5.86 -51.65 -3.79
N TRP A 86 -4.73 -52.35 -3.85
CA TRP A 86 -3.58 -52.03 -2.99
C TRP A 86 -3.04 -50.62 -3.26
N ALA A 87 -3.01 -50.17 -4.52
CA ALA A 87 -2.60 -48.81 -4.86
C ALA A 87 -3.46 -47.74 -4.14
N GLY A 88 -4.74 -48.03 -3.90
CA GLY A 88 -5.64 -47.18 -3.10
C GLY A 88 -5.24 -47.13 -1.62
N GLU A 89 -4.90 -48.29 -1.03
CA GLU A 89 -4.42 -48.37 0.35
C GLU A 89 -3.04 -47.72 0.54
N ALA A 90 -2.14 -47.92 -0.41
CA ALA A 90 -0.83 -47.28 -0.44
C ALA A 90 -0.96 -45.75 -0.52
N LYS A 91 -1.89 -45.25 -1.35
CA LYS A 91 -2.24 -43.82 -1.37
C LYS A 91 -2.77 -43.34 -0.02
N ALA A 92 -3.70 -44.07 0.59
CA ALA A 92 -4.28 -43.69 1.88
C ALA A 92 -3.20 -43.59 2.97
N PHE A 93 -2.26 -44.53 3.00
CA PHE A 93 -1.10 -44.51 3.89
C PHE A 93 -0.21 -43.27 3.64
N LEU A 94 0.11 -42.95 2.39
CA LEU A 94 0.91 -41.78 2.04
C LEU A 94 0.21 -40.45 2.39
N LEU A 95 -1.12 -40.38 2.25
CA LEU A 95 -1.90 -39.22 2.67
C LEU A 95 -1.90 -39.06 4.20
N LEU A 96 -2.05 -40.15 4.95
CA LEU A 96 -1.91 -40.13 6.41
C LEU A 96 -0.53 -39.61 6.82
N TRP A 97 0.53 -40.05 6.14
CA TRP A 97 1.89 -39.57 6.41
C TRP A 97 2.04 -38.08 6.16
N ARG A 98 1.53 -37.57 5.03
CA ARG A 98 1.52 -36.12 4.73
C ARG A 98 0.77 -35.34 5.81
N ASP A 99 -0.36 -35.85 6.29
CA ASP A 99 -1.18 -35.17 7.29
C ASP A 99 -0.48 -35.16 8.66
N VAL A 100 0.18 -36.28 9.03
CA VAL A 100 1.06 -36.35 10.20
C VAL A 100 2.22 -35.35 10.08
N PHE A 101 2.87 -35.27 8.92
CA PHE A 101 3.94 -34.30 8.67
C PHE A 101 3.45 -32.87 8.92
N PHE A 102 2.29 -32.51 8.38
CA PHE A 102 1.68 -31.20 8.54
C PHE A 102 1.38 -30.86 10.01
N GLU A 103 0.80 -31.81 10.77
CA GLU A 103 0.51 -31.59 12.19
C GLU A 103 1.77 -31.50 13.06
N LEU A 104 2.82 -32.27 12.76
CA LEU A 104 4.11 -32.15 13.43
C LEU A 104 4.76 -30.79 13.16
N GLN A 105 4.79 -30.36 11.89
CA GLN A 105 5.24 -29.02 11.50
C GLN A 105 4.53 -27.93 12.32
N LYS A 106 3.21 -28.00 12.40
CA LYS A 106 2.40 -27.07 13.19
C LYS A 106 2.75 -27.12 14.68
N SER A 107 2.96 -28.31 15.24
CA SER A 107 3.30 -28.48 16.65
C SER A 107 4.67 -27.86 17.00
N TYR A 108 5.65 -27.98 16.10
CA TYR A 108 6.97 -27.37 16.28
C TYR A 108 6.93 -25.84 16.24
N LEU A 109 6.08 -25.26 15.39
CA LEU A 109 5.87 -23.81 15.36
C LEU A 109 5.16 -23.31 16.62
N LEU A 110 4.17 -24.06 17.11
CA LEU A 110 3.49 -23.76 18.37
C LEU A 110 4.44 -23.84 19.57
N LEU A 111 5.40 -24.77 19.54
CA LEU A 111 6.45 -24.89 20.55
C LEU A 111 7.40 -23.69 20.51
N ALA A 112 7.84 -23.30 19.30
CA ALA A 112 8.70 -22.13 19.10
C ALA A 112 8.04 -20.81 19.57
N ASP A 113 6.72 -20.70 19.44
CA ASP A 113 5.92 -19.56 19.95
C ASP A 113 5.53 -19.69 21.44
N ASN A 114 6.05 -20.71 22.16
CA ASN A 114 5.74 -21.01 23.57
C ASN A 114 4.25 -21.20 23.87
N LEU A 115 3.44 -21.66 22.90
CA LEU A 115 2.02 -21.93 23.08
C LEU A 115 1.73 -23.37 23.55
N VAL A 116 2.67 -24.29 23.33
CA VAL A 116 2.61 -25.67 23.80
C VAL A 116 3.93 -26.04 24.46
N GLY A 117 3.90 -26.91 25.46
CA GLY A 117 5.12 -27.44 26.09
C GLY A 117 5.68 -28.64 25.34
N GLU A 118 6.97 -28.90 25.52
CA GLU A 118 7.69 -30.04 24.90
C GLU A 118 7.01 -31.39 25.15
N ALA A 119 6.42 -31.60 26.33
CA ALA A 119 5.73 -32.83 26.67
C ALA A 119 4.51 -33.12 25.76
N SER A 120 3.81 -32.07 25.30
CA SER A 120 2.67 -32.20 24.39
C SER A 120 3.12 -32.55 22.98
N VAL A 121 4.22 -31.95 22.52
CA VAL A 121 4.83 -32.26 21.22
C VAL A 121 5.33 -33.69 21.18
N LYS A 122 6.08 -34.13 22.21
CA LYS A 122 6.54 -35.53 22.32
C LYS A 122 5.38 -36.54 22.33
N ARG A 123 4.26 -36.17 22.96
CA ARG A 123 3.05 -37.01 22.93
C ARG A 123 2.46 -37.11 21.52
N LEU A 124 2.41 -36.00 20.78
CA LEU A 124 1.94 -36.00 19.39
C LEU A 124 2.87 -36.81 18.49
N GLU A 125 4.18 -36.68 18.65
CA GLU A 125 5.18 -37.48 17.93
C GLU A 125 4.97 -38.98 18.15
N GLU A 126 4.81 -39.40 19.40
CA GLU A 126 4.60 -40.81 19.74
C GLU A 126 3.26 -41.33 19.18
N GLN A 127 2.18 -40.57 19.33
CA GLN A 127 0.87 -40.94 18.76
C GLN A 127 0.90 -41.03 17.24
N SER A 128 1.60 -40.09 16.59
CA SER A 128 1.78 -40.05 15.15
C SER A 128 2.58 -41.25 14.65
N LYS A 129 3.66 -41.60 15.36
CA LYS A 129 4.47 -42.78 15.07
C LYS A 129 3.64 -44.07 15.18
N VAL A 130 2.89 -44.23 16.28
CA VAL A 130 2.01 -45.39 16.48
C VAL A 130 0.93 -45.48 15.40
N ALA A 131 0.33 -44.35 15.00
CA ALA A 131 -0.66 -44.32 13.93
C ALA A 131 -0.08 -44.78 12.58
N LEU A 132 1.12 -44.31 12.23
CA LEU A 132 1.81 -44.74 11.02
C LEU A 132 2.28 -46.19 11.08
N GLN A 133 2.72 -46.68 12.24
CA GLN A 133 3.06 -48.10 12.44
C GLN A 133 1.83 -49.00 12.22
N SER A 134 0.68 -48.64 12.80
CA SER A 134 -0.58 -49.37 12.61
C SER A 134 -1.04 -49.35 11.15
N ALA A 135 -0.92 -48.20 10.49
CA ALA A 135 -1.26 -48.09 9.06
C ALA A 135 -0.29 -48.88 8.17
N ALA A 136 1.01 -48.89 8.49
CA ALA A 136 2.03 -49.71 7.83
C ALA A 136 1.74 -51.21 7.99
N GLU A 137 1.41 -51.67 9.20
CA GLU A 137 1.01 -53.06 9.45
C GLU A 137 -0.25 -53.45 8.67
N SER A 138 -1.23 -52.55 8.59
CA SER A 138 -2.43 -52.76 7.78
C SER A 138 -2.10 -52.87 6.28
N LEU A 139 -1.26 -51.97 5.75
CA LEU A 139 -0.85 -51.98 4.35
C LEU A 139 -0.06 -53.26 4.01
N ASN A 140 0.91 -53.63 4.85
CA ASN A 140 1.69 -54.85 4.71
C ASN A 140 0.81 -56.10 4.74
N GLY A 141 -0.13 -56.16 5.69
CA GLY A 141 -1.10 -57.24 5.78
C GLY A 141 -2.17 -57.23 4.68
N PHE A 142 -2.27 -56.20 3.84
CA PHE A 142 -3.37 -56.06 2.87
C PHE A 142 -3.32 -57.15 1.81
N ILE A 143 -2.20 -57.31 1.12
CA ILE A 143 -2.06 -58.30 0.02
C ILE A 143 -2.30 -59.70 0.59
N ALA A 144 -1.71 -60.04 1.73
CA ALA A 144 -1.92 -61.32 2.39
C ALA A 144 -3.38 -61.53 2.81
N ARG A 145 -4.10 -60.52 3.33
CA ARG A 145 -5.51 -60.64 3.71
C ARG A 145 -6.44 -60.74 2.50
N ALA A 146 -6.23 -59.93 1.48
CA ALA A 146 -6.99 -59.97 0.24
C ALA A 146 -6.72 -61.24 -0.58
N SER A 147 -5.56 -61.88 -0.34
CA SER A 147 -5.17 -63.17 -0.93
C SER A 147 -5.43 -64.38 -0.02
N ARG A 148 -5.82 -64.20 1.25
CA ARG A 148 -6.13 -65.30 2.18
C ARG A 148 -7.43 -65.97 1.78
N ASP A 149 -7.41 -67.31 1.80
CA ASP A 149 -8.50 -68.19 1.38
C ASP A 149 -8.95 -69.05 2.57
N ASN A 150 -10.27 -69.27 2.69
CA ASN A 150 -10.89 -70.25 3.60
C ASN A 150 -10.79 -71.68 3.05
N GLY A 151 -9.65 -72.04 2.44
CA GLY A 151 -9.29 -73.42 2.11
C GLY A 151 -9.60 -73.90 0.69
N LYS A 152 -8.53 -73.99 -0.11
CA LYS A 152 -8.25 -75.00 -1.15
C LYS A 152 -9.30 -75.23 -2.25
N ARG A 153 -9.53 -74.20 -3.09
CA ARG A 153 -9.74 -74.31 -4.55
C ARG A 153 -9.75 -72.88 -5.13
N TRP A 154 -9.25 -72.65 -6.35
CA TRP A 154 -9.44 -71.38 -7.06
C TRP A 154 -10.94 -71.08 -7.17
N GLN A 155 -11.43 -70.14 -6.37
CA GLN A 155 -12.87 -69.91 -6.20
C GLN A 155 -13.43 -69.02 -7.33
N PRO A 156 -14.68 -69.26 -7.78
CA PRO A 156 -15.37 -68.40 -8.74
C PRO A 156 -15.40 -66.91 -8.36
N SER A 157 -15.33 -66.59 -7.06
CA SER A 157 -15.30 -65.22 -6.54
C SER A 157 -14.05 -64.42 -6.95
N ARG A 158 -12.88 -65.05 -7.05
CA ARG A 158 -11.64 -64.38 -7.53
C ARG A 158 -11.70 -64.11 -9.02
N ARG A 159 -12.18 -65.09 -9.79
CA ARG A 159 -12.42 -64.97 -11.22
C ARG A 159 -13.42 -63.85 -11.52
N ASN A 160 -14.54 -63.81 -10.80
CA ASN A 160 -15.54 -62.74 -10.94
C ASN A 160 -14.96 -61.34 -10.64
N ARG A 161 -14.05 -61.20 -9.67
CA ARG A 161 -13.38 -59.91 -9.39
C ARG A 161 -12.43 -59.52 -10.52
N MET A 162 -11.63 -60.46 -11.03
CA MET A 162 -10.77 -60.22 -12.19
C MET A 162 -11.55 -59.87 -13.44
N ASP A 163 -12.61 -60.62 -13.73
CA ASP A 163 -13.49 -60.36 -14.87
C ASP A 163 -14.11 -58.96 -14.76
N ASN A 164 -14.49 -58.52 -13.56
CA ASN A 164 -14.98 -57.16 -13.32
C ASN A 164 -13.88 -56.10 -13.52
N TRP A 165 -12.66 -56.33 -13.04
CA TRP A 165 -11.55 -55.40 -13.25
C TRP A 165 -11.14 -55.32 -14.72
N GLN A 166 -11.23 -56.42 -15.48
CA GLN A 166 -10.97 -56.43 -16.93
C GLN A 166 -11.96 -55.57 -17.74
N LEU A 167 -13.17 -55.34 -17.21
CA LEU A 167 -14.17 -54.46 -17.81
C LEU A 167 -13.93 -52.97 -17.49
N GLN A 168 -12.96 -52.66 -16.63
CA GLN A 168 -12.63 -51.31 -16.18
C GLN A 168 -11.31 -50.83 -16.79
N ASN A 169 -11.15 -49.51 -16.87
CA ASN A 169 -9.85 -48.93 -17.18
C ASN A 169 -8.93 -49.13 -15.97
N ASN A 170 -7.69 -49.55 -16.21
CA ASN A 170 -6.71 -49.71 -15.16
C ASN A 170 -6.44 -48.36 -14.48
N PRO A 171 -6.66 -48.22 -13.15
CA PRO A 171 -6.53 -46.96 -12.45
C PRO A 171 -5.07 -46.58 -12.15
N TRP A 172 -4.09 -47.47 -12.41
CA TRP A 172 -2.68 -47.24 -12.11
C TRP A 172 -2.11 -45.91 -12.61
N PRO A 173 -2.34 -45.46 -13.87
CA PRO A 173 -1.82 -44.18 -14.34
C PRO A 173 -2.24 -42.99 -13.46
N VAL A 174 -3.46 -43.04 -12.92
CA VAL A 174 -3.97 -42.02 -12.00
C VAL A 174 -3.27 -42.09 -10.65
N TYR A 175 -3.05 -43.29 -10.10
CA TYR A 175 -2.32 -43.46 -8.84
C TYR A 175 -0.86 -43.00 -8.94
N ARG A 176 -0.19 -43.27 -10.08
CA ARG A 176 1.16 -42.81 -10.36
C ARG A 176 1.29 -41.28 -10.28
N GLU A 177 0.40 -40.55 -10.94
CA GLU A 177 0.37 -39.08 -10.84
C GLU A 177 0.11 -38.61 -9.41
N GLN A 178 -0.78 -39.30 -8.68
CA GLN A 178 -1.12 -38.95 -7.30
C GLN A 178 0.05 -39.18 -6.34
N PHE A 179 0.85 -40.24 -6.50
CA PHE A 179 2.06 -40.45 -5.70
C PHE A 179 3.08 -39.33 -5.92
N SER A 180 3.31 -38.93 -7.17
CA SER A 180 4.19 -37.79 -7.49
C SER A 180 3.67 -36.49 -6.88
N ALA A 181 2.35 -36.26 -6.89
CA ALA A 181 1.74 -35.09 -6.28
C ALA A 181 1.91 -35.07 -4.75
N ILE A 182 1.80 -36.21 -4.07
CA ILE A 182 2.02 -36.31 -2.61
C ILE A 182 3.48 -35.98 -2.27
N THR A 183 4.46 -36.48 -3.04
CA THR A 183 5.86 -36.12 -2.84
C THR A 183 6.07 -34.60 -2.97
N GLY A 184 5.47 -33.98 -3.99
CA GLY A 184 5.51 -32.52 -4.17
C GLY A 184 4.87 -31.75 -3.02
N GLN A 185 3.76 -32.25 -2.46
CA GLN A 185 3.09 -31.65 -1.29
C GLN A 185 3.97 -31.70 -0.05
N VAL A 186 4.60 -32.84 0.26
CA VAL A 186 5.49 -32.96 1.43
C VAL A 186 6.75 -32.11 1.26
N ALA A 187 7.32 -32.05 0.06
CA ALA A 187 8.44 -31.14 -0.24
C ALA A 187 8.06 -29.66 -0.06
N HIS A 188 6.86 -29.27 -0.48
CA HIS A 188 6.33 -27.93 -0.24
C HIS A 188 6.17 -27.64 1.26
N LEU A 189 5.60 -28.57 2.03
CA LEU A 189 5.46 -28.42 3.49
C LEU A 189 6.81 -28.26 4.19
N LEU A 190 7.83 -29.03 3.79
CA LEU A 190 9.18 -28.89 4.31
C LEU A 190 9.80 -27.52 3.99
N LYS A 191 9.65 -27.05 2.74
CA LYS A 191 10.09 -25.72 2.34
C LYS A 191 9.39 -24.63 3.16
N GLN A 192 8.07 -24.75 3.31
CA GLN A 192 7.26 -23.86 4.14
C GLN A 192 7.77 -23.83 5.59
N TYR A 193 8.09 -24.98 6.19
CA TYR A 193 8.64 -25.03 7.54
C TYR A 193 9.97 -24.27 7.66
N ARG A 194 10.91 -24.46 6.72
CA ARG A 194 12.20 -23.76 6.73
C ARG A 194 12.03 -22.24 6.64
N GLU A 195 11.16 -21.77 5.75
CA GLU A 195 10.83 -20.35 5.63
C GLU A 195 10.19 -19.79 6.92
N MET A 196 9.33 -20.57 7.59
CA MET A 196 8.72 -20.19 8.87
C MET A 196 9.73 -20.16 10.01
N ALA A 197 10.60 -21.17 10.10
CA ALA A 197 11.63 -21.24 11.13
C ALA A 197 12.58 -20.04 11.04
N SER A 198 13.01 -19.69 9.83
CA SER A 198 13.82 -18.49 9.61
C SER A 198 13.08 -17.20 9.97
N ALA A 199 11.78 -17.09 9.65
CA ALA A 199 10.98 -15.94 10.05
C ALA A 199 10.83 -15.80 11.58
N ILE A 200 10.76 -16.91 12.32
CA ILE A 200 10.74 -16.90 13.78
C ILE A 200 12.05 -16.33 14.36
N GLU A 201 13.20 -16.69 13.79
CA GLU A 201 14.49 -16.11 14.21
C GLU A 201 14.52 -14.60 14.01
N VAL A 202 14.00 -14.11 12.87
CA VAL A 202 13.88 -12.67 12.61
C VAL A 202 12.99 -12.00 13.65
N PHE A 203 11.86 -12.60 13.99
CA PHE A 203 10.95 -12.09 15.02
C PHE A 203 11.61 -12.01 16.41
N GLN A 204 12.41 -13.02 16.78
CA GLN A 204 13.18 -13.00 18.02
C GLN A 204 14.27 -11.92 18.02
N ASN A 205 14.89 -11.64 16.87
CA ASN A 205 15.86 -10.55 16.75
C ASN A 205 15.19 -9.19 16.87
N ILE A 206 14.02 -8.99 16.24
CA ILE A 206 13.22 -7.76 16.41
C ILE A 206 12.88 -7.54 17.89
N TYR A 207 12.46 -8.60 18.59
CA TYR A 207 12.18 -8.53 20.03
C TYR A 207 13.39 -8.03 20.82
N ARG A 208 14.56 -8.64 20.60
CA ARG A 208 15.82 -8.28 21.26
C ARG A 208 16.24 -6.83 21.01
N GLU A 209 16.07 -6.34 19.77
CA GLU A 209 16.41 -4.95 19.44
C GLU A 209 15.48 -3.93 20.13
N VAL A 210 14.19 -4.24 20.24
CA VAL A 210 13.25 -3.38 20.98
C VAL A 210 13.56 -3.37 22.47
N GLU A 211 13.89 -4.54 23.05
CA GLU A 211 14.29 -4.66 24.46
C GLU A 211 15.58 -3.86 24.75
N HIS A 212 16.58 -3.97 23.87
CA HIS A 212 17.83 -3.22 23.99
C HIS A 212 17.57 -1.69 23.95
N LEU A 213 16.70 -1.23 23.05
CA LEU A 213 16.32 0.18 22.98
C LEU A 213 15.58 0.66 24.23
N ALA A 214 14.66 -0.16 24.76
CA ALA A 214 13.93 0.14 25.99
C ALA A 214 14.87 0.25 27.21
N ALA A 215 15.83 -0.67 27.33
CA ALA A 215 16.87 -0.63 28.35
C ALA A 215 17.74 0.64 28.25
N ALA A 216 18.10 1.03 27.02
CA ALA A 216 18.86 2.24 26.75
C ALA A 216 18.11 3.52 27.17
N CYS A 217 16.81 3.63 26.87
CA CYS A 217 15.97 4.75 27.33
C CYS A 217 15.90 4.82 28.87
N ARG A 218 15.78 3.68 29.57
CA ARG A 218 15.83 3.65 31.04
C ARG A 218 17.17 4.15 31.59
N ALA A 219 18.27 3.77 30.95
CA ALA A 219 19.61 4.22 31.34
C ALA A 219 19.78 5.74 31.18
N ASP A 220 19.20 6.35 30.15
CA ASP A 220 19.26 7.80 29.94
C ASP A 220 18.52 8.57 31.05
N PHE A 221 17.38 8.07 31.51
CA PHE A 221 16.66 8.66 32.65
C PHE A 221 17.47 8.60 33.95
N LEU A 222 18.15 7.48 34.21
CA LEU A 222 19.04 7.35 35.37
C LEU A 222 20.20 8.35 35.32
N ASP A 223 20.78 8.58 34.15
CA ASP A 223 21.84 9.57 33.94
C ASP A 223 21.33 11.02 34.15
N VAL A 224 20.13 11.35 33.67
CA VAL A 224 19.49 12.66 33.90
C VAL A 224 19.21 12.88 35.39
N HIS A 225 18.73 11.87 36.12
CA HIS A 225 18.54 11.95 37.58
C HIS A 225 19.85 12.22 38.31
N ALA A 226 20.91 11.46 37.99
CA ALA A 226 22.23 11.65 38.59
C ALA A 226 22.77 13.07 38.38
N LYS A 227 22.51 13.67 37.20
CA LYS A 227 22.91 15.05 36.88
C LYS A 227 22.07 16.11 37.60
N VAL A 228 20.77 15.86 37.81
CA VAL A 228 19.92 16.72 38.64
C VAL A 228 20.43 16.72 40.09
N ASP A 229 20.74 15.55 40.66
CA ASP A 229 21.23 15.44 42.03
C ASP A 229 22.61 16.12 42.18
N GLN A 230 23.52 15.99 41.19
CA GLN A 230 24.79 16.73 41.14
C GLN A 230 24.58 18.26 41.11
N THR A 231 23.58 18.73 40.38
CA THR A 231 23.23 20.16 40.28
C THR A 231 22.75 20.70 41.64
N THR A 232 21.94 19.92 42.36
CA THR A 232 21.50 20.29 43.72
C THR A 232 22.66 20.29 44.71
N ALA A 233 23.57 19.31 44.64
CA ALA A 233 24.73 19.21 45.53
C ALA A 233 25.70 20.39 45.39
N ILE A 234 26.04 20.77 44.15
CA ILE A 234 26.89 21.94 43.83
C ILE A 234 26.32 23.24 44.43
N SER A 235 25.00 23.37 44.43
CA SER A 235 24.33 24.57 44.92
C SER A 235 24.26 24.61 46.46
N THR A 236 24.22 23.45 47.13
CA THR A 236 24.19 23.35 48.60
C THR A 236 25.58 23.40 49.26
N GLU A 237 26.64 22.91 48.60
CA GLU A 237 27.99 22.91 49.16
C GLU A 237 28.60 24.33 49.24
N GLU A 238 28.34 25.21 48.26
CA GLU A 238 28.84 26.59 48.27
C GLU A 238 28.05 27.54 49.19
N ASP A 239 26.84 27.18 49.64
CA ASP A 239 26.07 27.94 50.66
C ASP A 239 26.65 27.75 52.07
N SER A 240 27.40 26.67 52.29
CA SER A 240 27.95 26.30 53.60
C SER A 240 29.37 26.84 53.87
N SER A 241 30.06 27.36 52.85
CA SER A 241 31.42 27.88 52.96
C SER A 241 31.45 29.41 52.87
N ASP A 242 31.38 30.03 54.06
CA ASP A 242 31.76 31.43 54.30
C ASP A 242 30.80 32.51 53.76
N GLY A 243 29.51 32.42 54.09
CA GLY A 243 28.55 33.55 54.18
C GLY A 243 28.31 34.44 52.95
N GLN A 244 28.99 34.20 51.84
CA GLN A 244 28.86 34.89 50.56
C GLN A 244 28.97 33.85 49.45
N ALA A 245 27.82 33.42 48.92
CA ALA A 245 27.76 32.64 47.69
C ALA A 245 28.62 33.33 46.62
N ARG A 246 29.49 32.59 45.93
CA ARG A 246 30.31 33.10 44.82
C ARG A 246 29.68 32.68 43.49
N PRO A 247 28.63 33.38 43.00
CA PRO A 247 27.84 32.97 41.85
C PRO A 247 28.66 32.68 40.57
N GLY A 248 29.86 33.27 40.43
CA GLY A 248 30.78 32.98 39.33
C GLY A 248 31.37 31.55 39.31
N LYS A 249 31.60 30.91 40.47
CA LYS A 249 32.14 29.53 40.54
C LYS A 249 31.04 28.50 40.24
N ILE A 250 29.86 28.69 40.83
CA ILE A 250 28.66 27.88 40.54
C ILE A 250 28.33 27.92 39.05
N SER A 251 28.34 29.11 38.43
CA SER A 251 28.09 29.28 37.00
C SER A 251 29.08 28.49 36.12
N ALA A 252 30.37 28.49 36.46
CA ALA A 252 31.39 27.74 35.73
C ALA A 252 31.24 26.22 35.87
N GLN A 253 30.88 25.73 37.06
CA GLN A 253 30.63 24.29 37.28
C GLN A 253 29.36 23.80 36.55
N LEU A 254 28.31 24.63 36.50
CA LEU A 254 27.09 24.34 35.74
C LEU A 254 27.32 24.35 34.22
N GLU A 255 28.25 25.17 33.73
CA GLU A 255 28.65 25.17 32.32
C GLU A 255 29.36 23.87 31.92
N VAL A 256 30.26 23.36 32.79
CA VAL A 256 30.92 22.06 32.58
C VAL A 256 29.91 20.92 32.60
N LEU A 257 28.94 20.93 33.51
CA LEU A 257 27.87 19.93 33.56
C LEU A 257 26.97 20.02 32.32
N SER A 258 26.58 21.21 31.89
CA SER A 258 25.77 21.42 30.69
C SER A 258 26.46 20.87 29.43
N GLY A 259 27.78 21.02 29.31
CA GLY A 259 28.56 20.45 28.22
C GLY A 259 28.59 18.91 28.18
N LYS A 260 28.37 18.25 29.32
CA LYS A 260 28.26 16.79 29.45
C LYS A 260 26.85 16.24 29.20
N VAL A 261 25.86 17.12 29.01
CA VAL A 261 24.48 16.74 28.66
C VAL A 261 24.37 16.69 27.13
N GLN A 262 24.39 15.50 26.55
CA GLN A 262 24.20 15.29 25.11
C GLN A 262 23.14 14.23 24.85
N ALA A 263 22.30 14.48 23.84
CA ALA A 263 21.35 13.48 23.35
C ALA A 263 22.10 12.50 22.45
N ILE A 264 21.87 11.20 22.63
CA ILE A 264 22.50 10.15 21.82
C ILE A 264 21.53 9.75 20.69
N PRO A 265 21.91 9.83 19.41
CA PRO A 265 21.01 9.57 18.28
C PRO A 265 20.79 8.06 18.04
N ARG A 266 20.08 7.38 18.95
CA ARG A 266 19.89 5.90 18.92
C ARG A 266 18.78 5.43 17.97
N LEU A 267 17.85 6.30 17.61
CA LEU A 267 16.70 5.99 16.75
C LEU A 267 17.10 5.67 15.30
N GLN A 268 18.14 6.36 14.78
CA GLN A 268 18.66 6.09 13.43
C GLN A 268 19.34 4.72 13.33
N ALA A 269 20.08 4.33 14.38
CA ALA A 269 20.69 3.00 14.45
C ALA A 269 19.61 1.90 14.52
N PHE A 270 18.60 2.08 15.37
CA PHE A 270 17.49 1.13 15.49
C PHE A 270 16.70 0.98 14.19
N THR A 271 16.35 2.08 13.52
CA THR A 271 15.60 2.03 12.24
C THR A 271 16.38 1.31 11.14
N THR A 272 17.70 1.52 11.08
CA THR A 272 18.58 0.82 10.12
C THR A 272 18.59 -0.70 10.37
N VAL A 273 18.80 -1.12 11.62
CA VAL A 273 18.80 -2.55 12.00
C VAL A 273 17.42 -3.18 11.76
N LEU A 274 16.35 -2.44 12.04
CA LEU A 274 14.99 -2.92 11.82
C LEU A 274 14.70 -3.14 10.32
N GLU A 275 15.15 -2.24 9.44
CA GLU A 275 15.03 -2.41 7.99
C GLU A 275 15.78 -3.64 7.48
N GLU A 276 16.99 -3.89 7.99
CA GLU A 276 17.77 -5.10 7.66
C GLU A 276 17.04 -6.38 8.09
N LEU A 277 16.51 -6.41 9.32
CA LEU A 277 15.72 -7.55 9.82
C LEU A 277 14.44 -7.76 8.99
N LEU A 278 13.74 -6.70 8.61
CA LEU A 278 12.53 -6.80 7.79
C LEU A 278 12.80 -7.26 6.36
N ASN A 279 13.97 -6.94 5.81
CA ASN A 279 14.38 -7.43 4.48
C ASN A 279 14.70 -8.93 4.47
N ALA A 280 15.01 -9.53 5.61
CA ALA A 280 15.20 -10.98 5.74
C ALA A 280 13.87 -11.78 5.71
N LEU A 281 12.71 -11.12 5.85
CA LEU A 281 11.41 -11.78 5.79
C LEU A 281 10.96 -12.05 4.34
N PRO A 282 10.31 -13.20 4.06
CA PRO A 282 9.84 -13.51 2.72
C PRO A 282 8.64 -12.63 2.31
N GLU A 283 8.67 -12.13 1.07
CA GLU A 283 7.61 -11.29 0.49
C GLU A 283 6.38 -12.09 0.04
N LYS A 284 6.56 -13.37 -0.31
CA LYS A 284 5.44 -14.22 -0.71
C LYS A 284 5.68 -15.64 -0.24
N MET A 285 4.82 -16.09 0.64
CA MET A 285 4.83 -17.44 1.19
C MET A 285 3.51 -18.14 0.84
N GLN A 286 3.59 -19.38 0.36
CA GLN A 286 2.42 -20.25 0.24
C GLN A 286 2.28 -21.09 1.52
N LEU A 287 1.08 -21.07 2.09
CA LEU A 287 0.78 -21.59 3.41
C LEU A 287 -0.30 -22.65 3.33
N ALA A 288 0.04 -23.88 3.66
CA ALA A 288 -0.94 -24.91 3.98
C ALA A 288 -1.65 -24.57 5.30
N LEU A 289 -2.98 -24.47 5.28
CA LEU A 289 -3.79 -24.12 6.46
C LEU A 289 -4.51 -25.33 7.06
N SER A 290 -4.98 -26.24 6.22
CA SER A 290 -5.73 -27.41 6.66
C SER A 290 -5.70 -28.53 5.62
N THR A 291 -6.11 -29.73 6.04
CA THR A 291 -6.34 -30.89 5.18
C THR A 291 -7.83 -31.22 5.18
N ARG A 292 -8.50 -31.16 4.02
CA ARG A 292 -9.94 -31.46 3.87
C ARG A 292 -10.19 -32.44 2.74
N GLY A 293 -10.76 -33.61 3.05
CA GLY A 293 -11.11 -34.63 2.04
C GLY A 293 -9.91 -35.14 1.23
N GLY A 294 -8.72 -35.19 1.84
CA GLY A 294 -7.47 -35.57 1.16
C GLY A 294 -6.77 -34.44 0.40
N LEU A 295 -7.35 -33.25 0.33
CA LEU A 295 -6.73 -32.05 -0.27
C LEU A 295 -6.03 -31.19 0.79
N LEU A 296 -4.93 -30.56 0.39
CA LEU A 296 -4.20 -29.58 1.20
C LEU A 296 -4.67 -28.17 0.81
N GLU A 297 -5.30 -27.45 1.73
CA GLU A 297 -5.79 -26.08 1.49
C GLU A 297 -4.63 -25.08 1.64
N THR A 298 -4.32 -24.33 0.58
CA THR A 298 -3.20 -23.37 0.56
C THR A 298 -3.67 -21.92 0.43
N THR A 299 -2.98 -20.99 1.08
CA THR A 299 -3.17 -19.53 0.92
C THR A 299 -1.85 -18.82 0.69
N SER A 300 -1.86 -17.58 0.19
CA SER A 300 -0.65 -16.76 0.03
C SER A 300 -0.59 -15.63 1.03
N LEU A 301 0.54 -15.47 1.72
CA LEU A 301 0.78 -14.42 2.70
C LEU A 301 2.08 -13.67 2.37
N ASN A 302 2.06 -12.35 2.52
CA ASN A 302 3.25 -11.51 2.47
C ASN A 302 3.68 -11.19 3.91
N LEU A 303 4.63 -11.96 4.44
CA LEU A 303 5.07 -11.84 5.83
C LEU A 303 5.76 -10.50 6.08
N LYS A 304 6.65 -10.09 5.18
CA LYS A 304 7.35 -8.79 5.26
C LYS A 304 6.37 -7.62 5.38
N LYS A 305 5.41 -7.53 4.46
CA LYS A 305 4.41 -6.44 4.43
C LYS A 305 3.54 -6.44 5.69
N ARG A 306 3.09 -7.60 6.15
CA ARG A 306 2.25 -7.71 7.35
C ARG A 306 3.01 -7.35 8.63
N CYS A 307 4.25 -7.81 8.75
CA CYS A 307 5.13 -7.48 9.86
C CYS A 307 5.44 -5.98 9.89
N LEU A 308 5.83 -5.40 8.75
CA LEU A 308 6.08 -3.96 8.62
C LEU A 308 4.85 -3.14 9.03
N GLN A 309 3.68 -3.44 8.46
CA GLN A 309 2.43 -2.73 8.79
C GLN A 309 2.08 -2.83 10.28
N TRP A 310 2.28 -4.00 10.89
CA TRP A 310 2.01 -4.19 12.30
C TRP A 310 3.01 -3.40 13.17
N LEU A 311 4.31 -3.48 12.89
CA LEU A 311 5.34 -2.73 13.60
C LEU A 311 5.14 -1.20 13.50
N GLU A 312 4.82 -0.71 12.30
CA GLU A 312 4.49 0.70 12.05
C GLU A 312 3.29 1.17 12.87
N SER A 313 2.33 0.28 13.11
CA SER A 313 1.08 0.61 13.82
C SER A 313 1.17 0.42 15.35
N GLU A 314 1.84 -0.62 15.83
CA GLU A 314 1.79 -1.05 17.23
C GLU A 314 3.08 -0.80 18.01
N VAL A 315 4.22 -0.73 17.34
CA VAL A 315 5.55 -0.73 18.00
C VAL A 315 6.27 0.60 17.79
N LEU A 316 6.45 1.04 16.54
CA LEU A 316 7.16 2.28 16.21
C LEU A 316 6.58 3.52 16.93
N PRO A 317 5.25 3.72 17.05
CA PRO A 317 4.72 4.91 17.74
C PRO A 317 5.14 4.98 19.21
N LEU A 318 5.16 3.84 19.91
CA LEU A 318 5.58 3.78 21.31
C LEU A 318 7.09 4.01 21.45
N ILE A 319 7.88 3.55 20.48
CA ILE A 319 9.32 3.81 20.41
C ILE A 319 9.61 5.30 20.18
N TYR A 320 8.91 5.94 19.23
CA TYR A 320 9.05 7.38 18.99
C TYR A 320 8.63 8.20 20.21
N GLU A 321 7.53 7.84 20.88
CA GLU A 321 7.08 8.53 22.10
C GLU A 321 8.09 8.36 23.25
N ALA A 322 8.65 7.16 23.42
CA ALA A 322 9.69 6.90 24.41
C ALA A 322 10.96 7.72 24.11
N TRP A 323 11.35 7.82 22.84
CA TRP A 323 12.51 8.61 22.41
C TRP A 323 12.29 10.12 22.61
N GLU A 324 11.15 10.65 22.18
CA GLU A 324 10.80 12.07 22.34
C GLU A 324 10.77 12.45 23.82
N LEU A 325 10.26 11.57 24.67
CA LEU A 325 10.24 11.78 26.11
C LEU A 325 11.65 11.86 26.69
N THR A 326 12.56 10.97 26.28
CA THR A 326 13.97 11.00 26.68
C THR A 326 14.70 12.23 26.15
N GLU A 327 14.45 12.65 24.91
CA GLU A 327 15.07 13.87 24.36
C GLU A 327 14.56 15.13 25.08
N ASN A 328 13.25 15.19 25.38
CA ASN A 328 12.64 16.29 26.11
C ASN A 328 13.18 16.41 27.55
N THR A 329 13.47 15.29 28.24
CA THR A 329 14.11 15.36 29.56
C THR A 329 15.55 15.85 29.47
N VAL A 330 16.33 15.38 28.51
CA VAL A 330 17.70 15.87 28.26
C VAL A 330 17.72 17.36 27.94
N ASN A 331 16.85 17.84 27.05
CA ASN A 331 16.74 19.25 26.69
C ASN A 331 16.16 20.10 27.83
N GLY A 332 15.17 19.58 28.56
CA GLY A 332 14.62 20.23 29.74
C GLY A 332 15.68 20.45 30.83
N LEU A 333 16.59 19.49 31.03
CA LEU A 333 17.73 19.65 31.93
C LEU A 333 18.65 20.78 31.47
N LYS A 334 18.99 20.85 30.18
CA LYS A 334 19.81 21.96 29.63
C LYS A 334 19.18 23.33 29.86
N VAL A 335 17.87 23.44 29.64
CA VAL A 335 17.12 24.70 29.85
C VAL A 335 17.11 25.06 31.33
N ALA A 336 16.87 24.09 32.22
CA ALA A 336 16.91 24.32 33.67
C ALA A 336 18.29 24.81 34.11
N LEU A 337 19.37 24.14 33.67
CA LEU A 337 20.75 24.55 33.95
C LEU A 337 21.06 25.95 33.40
N SER A 338 20.62 26.27 32.17
CA SER A 338 20.80 27.60 31.58
C SER A 338 20.03 28.69 32.34
N ASN A 339 18.82 28.38 32.83
CA ASN A 339 18.03 29.33 33.62
C ASN A 339 18.69 29.62 34.97
N ILE A 340 19.21 28.60 35.64
CA ILE A 340 20.00 28.77 36.87
C ILE A 340 21.23 29.64 36.58
N ARG A 341 21.95 29.33 35.49
CA ARG A 341 23.13 30.10 35.07
C ARG A 341 22.81 31.58 34.83
N ASN A 342 21.74 31.87 34.09
CA ASN A 342 21.33 33.24 33.79
C ASN A 342 20.94 34.01 35.06
N ARG A 343 20.24 33.37 36.00
CA ARG A 343 19.93 33.97 37.31
C ARG A 343 21.20 34.28 38.11
N LEU A 344 22.19 33.37 38.12
CA LEU A 344 23.49 33.59 38.78
C LEU A 344 24.30 34.74 38.16
N ILE A 345 24.26 34.89 36.83
CA ILE A 345 24.92 35.99 36.12
C ILE A 345 24.27 37.33 36.46
N LEU A 346 22.93 37.40 36.48
CA LEU A 346 22.20 38.61 36.87
C LEU A 346 22.55 39.04 38.30
N LEU A 347 22.58 38.09 39.24
CA LEU A 347 23.01 38.37 40.62
C LEU A 347 24.46 38.86 40.71
N SER A 348 25.36 38.35 39.86
CA SER A 348 26.74 38.84 39.81
C SER A 348 26.87 40.26 39.25
N ALA A 349 25.89 40.72 38.47
CA ALA A 349 25.84 42.06 37.89
C ALA A 349 25.14 43.09 38.80
N GLU A 350 24.09 42.69 39.52
CA GLU A 350 23.29 43.54 40.43
C GLU A 350 23.95 43.78 41.79
N ASN A 351 24.88 42.93 42.22
CA ASN A 351 25.68 43.10 43.46
C ASN A 351 26.63 44.34 43.46
N LYS A 352 26.50 45.27 42.51
CA LYS A 352 27.20 46.56 42.50
C LYS A 352 26.39 47.73 43.07
N ASP A 353 25.06 47.65 43.04
CA ASP A 353 24.16 48.68 43.60
C ASP A 353 23.14 47.96 44.48
N GLY A 354 23.37 47.96 45.80
CA GLY A 354 22.57 47.15 46.73
C GLY A 354 21.10 47.54 46.78
N ASP A 355 20.19 46.55 46.84
CA ASP A 355 19.31 46.30 48.01
C ASP A 355 18.35 45.09 47.89
N GLU A 356 18.66 44.01 47.14
CA GLU A 356 17.83 42.77 47.19
C GLU A 356 18.67 41.51 47.44
N LYS A 357 18.49 40.90 48.63
CA LYS A 357 18.97 39.54 48.92
C LYS A 357 17.99 38.53 48.33
N LEU A 358 18.28 38.01 47.15
CA LEU A 358 17.61 36.80 46.65
C LEU A 358 18.09 35.59 47.46
N GLU A 359 17.16 34.79 48.00
CA GLU A 359 17.49 33.56 48.73
C GLU A 359 17.94 32.45 47.76
N MET A 360 18.91 31.61 48.16
CA MET A 360 19.41 30.49 47.34
C MET A 360 18.29 29.50 46.92
N ALA A 361 17.21 29.43 47.70
CA ALA A 361 16.01 28.68 47.37
C ALA A 361 15.36 29.10 46.04
N ASP A 362 15.40 30.40 45.69
CA ASP A 362 14.82 30.92 44.45
C ASP A 362 15.70 30.58 43.22
N LEU A 363 16.98 30.31 43.43
CA LEU A 363 17.90 29.86 42.37
C LEU A 363 17.65 28.40 41.98
N LEU A 364 17.23 27.56 42.92
CA LEU A 364 16.98 26.12 42.71
C LEU A 364 15.57 25.79 42.21
N GLN A 365 14.63 26.74 42.28
CA GLN A 365 13.26 26.56 41.83
C GLN A 365 13.12 25.95 40.40
N PRO A 366 13.93 26.34 39.39
CA PRO A 366 13.86 25.74 38.05
C PRO A 366 14.27 24.25 38.00
N ILE A 367 15.27 23.84 38.80
CA ILE A 367 15.72 22.44 38.83
C ILE A 367 14.77 21.56 39.66
N GLU A 368 14.16 22.11 40.72
CA GLU A 368 13.12 21.42 41.49
C GLU A 368 11.84 21.20 40.67
N ALA A 369 11.42 22.23 39.92
CA ALA A 369 10.32 22.10 38.97
C ALA A 369 10.63 21.07 37.87
N PHE A 370 11.86 21.06 37.36
CA PHE A 370 12.32 20.06 36.41
C PHE A 370 12.34 18.64 37.02
N ARG A 371 12.83 18.46 38.24
CA ARG A 371 12.86 17.17 38.96
C ARG A 371 11.47 16.57 39.12
N LYS A 372 10.46 17.39 39.42
CA LYS A 372 9.06 16.94 39.49
C LYS A 372 8.53 16.46 38.13
N ASN A 373 8.90 17.14 37.05
CA ASN A 373 8.53 16.74 35.69
C ASN A 373 9.30 15.49 35.22
N LEU A 374 10.54 15.30 35.69
CA LEU A 374 11.38 14.14 35.40
C LEU A 374 10.76 12.85 35.95
N ILE A 375 10.33 12.84 37.22
CA ILE A 375 9.65 11.69 37.85
C ILE A 375 8.36 11.33 37.09
N ALA A 376 7.56 12.33 36.70
CA ALA A 376 6.34 12.09 35.93
C ALA A 376 6.62 11.55 34.52
N SER A 377 7.74 11.96 33.92
CA SER A 377 8.17 11.46 32.61
C SER A 377 8.72 10.03 32.71
N GLU A 378 9.40 9.67 33.79
CA GLU A 378 9.89 8.31 34.03
C GLU A 378 8.75 7.30 34.24
N GLU A 379 7.71 7.68 34.98
CA GLU A 379 6.50 6.86 35.14
C GLU A 379 5.80 6.62 33.78
N ARG A 380 5.75 7.66 32.93
CA ARG A 380 5.20 7.54 31.57
C ARG A 380 6.05 6.64 30.68
N LEU A 381 7.38 6.76 30.72
CA LEU A 381 8.31 5.88 29.98
C LEU A 381 8.09 4.42 30.37
N SER A 382 8.00 4.14 31.67
CA SER A 382 7.77 2.79 32.19
C SER A 382 6.45 2.21 31.68
N GLY A 383 5.39 3.03 31.62
CA GLY A 383 4.10 2.63 31.03
C GLY A 383 4.18 2.31 29.54
N LEU A 384 4.96 3.09 28.76
CA LEU A 384 5.18 2.83 27.33
C LEU A 384 5.94 1.53 27.09
N ILE A 385 7.02 1.29 27.85
CA ILE A 385 7.83 0.06 27.73
C ILE A 385 7.01 -1.17 28.10
N ASN A 386 6.25 -1.14 29.20
CA ASN A 386 5.38 -2.26 29.57
C ASN A 386 4.32 -2.56 28.49
N THR A 387 3.83 -1.52 27.81
CA THR A 387 2.88 -1.68 26.70
C THR A 387 3.55 -2.29 25.47
N LEU A 388 4.80 -1.89 25.17
CA LEU A 388 5.63 -2.46 24.10
C LEU A 388 5.86 -3.96 24.33
N GLU A 389 6.37 -4.34 25.51
CA GLU A 389 6.64 -5.72 25.90
C GLU A 389 5.36 -6.58 25.76
N HIS A 390 4.23 -6.11 26.30
CA HIS A 390 2.95 -6.82 26.19
C HIS A 390 2.47 -7.02 24.75
N ARG A 391 2.67 -6.03 23.86
CA ARG A 391 2.26 -6.12 22.44
C ARG A 391 3.12 -7.09 21.66
N LEU A 392 4.43 -7.08 21.90
CA LEU A 392 5.38 -7.97 21.25
C LEU A 392 5.14 -9.43 21.66
N GLU A 393 5.03 -9.70 22.96
CA GLU A 393 4.76 -11.05 23.50
C GLU A 393 3.39 -11.60 23.08
N GLY A 394 2.40 -10.72 22.88
CA GLY A 394 1.03 -11.11 22.55
C GLY A 394 0.79 -11.43 21.07
N ASN A 395 1.47 -10.75 20.14
CA ASN A 395 1.05 -10.71 18.74
C ASN A 395 2.08 -11.19 17.71
N ILE A 396 3.39 -11.11 17.98
CA ILE A 396 4.41 -11.68 17.08
C ILE A 396 4.52 -13.19 17.35
N LYS A 397 3.54 -13.95 16.84
CA LYS A 397 3.50 -15.41 16.92
C LYS A 397 3.12 -15.98 15.57
N LEU A 398 4.07 -16.64 14.90
CA LEU A 398 3.87 -17.13 13.53
C LEU A 398 2.83 -18.23 13.45
N SER A 399 2.66 -19.02 14.52
CA SER A 399 1.63 -20.04 14.66
C SER A 399 0.19 -19.51 14.54
N THR A 400 -0.04 -18.21 14.74
CA THR A 400 -1.37 -17.60 14.57
C THR A 400 -1.86 -17.65 13.12
N VAL A 401 -0.99 -17.91 12.14
CA VAL A 401 -1.36 -18.20 10.76
C VAL A 401 -2.34 -19.39 10.64
N TYR A 402 -2.27 -20.35 11.56
CA TYR A 402 -3.15 -21.52 11.57
C TYR A 402 -4.50 -21.26 12.26
N ASP A 403 -4.70 -20.09 12.87
CA ASP A 403 -6.00 -19.71 13.43
C ASP A 403 -6.88 -19.11 12.34
N THR A 404 -7.74 -19.92 11.73
CA THR A 404 -8.68 -19.46 10.68
C THR A 404 -9.68 -18.41 11.16
N SER A 405 -9.80 -18.17 12.47
CA SER A 405 -10.70 -17.16 13.04
C SER A 405 -10.07 -15.77 13.20
N ARG A 406 -8.73 -15.67 13.06
CA ARG A 406 -7.97 -14.43 13.27
C ARG A 406 -7.04 -14.16 12.09
N VAL A 407 -6.91 -12.90 11.70
CA VAL A 407 -5.94 -12.51 10.67
C VAL A 407 -4.55 -12.50 11.31
N PHE A 408 -3.55 -13.12 10.68
CA PHE A 408 -2.15 -13.07 11.12
C PHE A 408 -1.68 -11.61 11.23
N LEU A 409 -1.12 -11.23 12.39
CA LEU A 409 -0.81 -9.85 12.76
C LEU A 409 -1.97 -8.91 12.42
N PRO A 410 -3.12 -9.06 13.10
CA PRO A 410 -4.26 -8.23 12.82
C PRO A 410 -3.87 -6.82 13.24
N VAL A 411 -3.73 -5.92 12.27
CA VAL A 411 -3.70 -4.49 12.56
C VAL A 411 -5.13 -4.16 12.98
N PRO A 412 -5.42 -3.94 14.27
CA PRO A 412 -6.75 -3.51 14.65
C PRO A 412 -7.02 -2.22 13.85
N LEU A 413 -8.20 -2.10 13.25
CA LEU A 413 -8.63 -0.86 12.59
C LEU A 413 -8.52 0.36 13.52
N GLN A 414 -8.35 0.12 14.83
CA GLN A 414 -8.04 1.09 15.86
C GLN A 414 -6.60 1.60 15.88
N SER A 415 -5.55 0.94 15.34
CA SER A 415 -4.17 1.48 15.33
C SER A 415 -3.81 2.28 14.08
N THR A 416 -4.67 2.25 13.06
CA THR A 416 -4.75 3.31 12.05
C THR A 416 -5.57 4.52 12.55
N LEU A 417 -6.18 4.42 13.75
CA LEU A 417 -7.12 5.38 14.35
C LEU A 417 -6.79 5.76 15.82
N SER A 418 -5.69 5.26 16.39
CA SER A 418 -5.30 5.53 17.77
C SER A 418 -4.16 6.54 17.78
N ARG A 419 -4.44 7.70 17.18
CA ARG A 419 -4.18 8.92 17.94
C ARG A 419 -5.22 8.94 19.07
N PHE A 420 -4.72 9.12 20.29
CA PHE A 420 -5.44 9.41 21.54
C PHE A 420 -5.89 8.25 22.44
N ARG A 421 -5.18 8.13 23.58
CA ARG A 421 -5.77 8.31 24.92
C ARG A 421 -4.73 8.50 26.06
N LEU A 422 -4.41 9.76 26.33
CA LEU A 422 -4.12 10.33 27.67
C LEU A 422 -4.66 11.77 27.56
N ARG A 423 -5.55 12.35 28.38
CA ARG A 423 -6.01 12.10 29.74
C ARG A 423 -7.40 12.76 29.89
N ARG A 424 -8.31 12.09 30.57
CA ARG A 424 -9.75 12.40 30.72
C ARG A 424 -9.99 13.17 32.02
N TYR A 425 -10.05 14.51 32.02
CA TYR A 425 -10.73 15.34 33.05
C TYR A 425 -10.91 16.79 32.53
N LYS A 426 -12.14 17.33 32.60
CA LYS A 426 -12.65 18.73 32.38
C LYS A 426 -13.96 18.83 31.56
N TRP A 427 -14.85 17.84 31.65
CA TRP A 427 -16.13 17.85 30.89
C TRP A 427 -17.37 18.25 31.73
N LEU A 428 -17.21 18.64 33.00
CA LEU A 428 -18.33 18.93 33.91
C LEU A 428 -18.71 20.42 34.05
N GLU A 429 -18.04 21.36 33.39
CA GLU A 429 -18.41 22.80 33.43
C GLU A 429 -18.94 23.37 32.10
N ARG A 430 -18.94 22.60 31.00
CA ARG A 430 -19.31 23.10 29.66
C ARG A 430 -20.70 22.66 29.16
N LEU A 431 -21.36 21.75 29.86
CA LEU A 431 -22.71 21.25 29.50
C LEU A 431 -23.81 22.33 29.61
N GLN A 432 -23.61 23.37 30.42
CA GLN A 432 -24.58 24.47 30.57
C GLN A 432 -24.57 25.50 29.42
N ARG A 433 -23.52 25.57 28.58
CA ARG A 433 -23.44 26.53 27.45
C ARG A 433 -23.91 25.95 26.12
N TRP A 434 -23.97 24.62 25.99
CA TRP A 434 -24.32 23.92 24.75
C TRP A 434 -25.83 23.99 24.41
N PHE A 435 -26.71 24.00 25.42
CA PHE A 435 -28.16 24.00 25.17
C PHE A 435 -28.72 25.31 24.60
N SER A 436 -28.01 26.43 24.70
CA SER A 436 -28.50 27.73 24.20
C SER A 436 -28.13 28.03 22.73
N THR A 437 -27.22 27.25 22.13
CA THR A 437 -26.70 27.52 20.77
C THR A 437 -27.40 26.69 19.68
N GLN A 438 -27.90 25.49 20.02
CA GLN A 438 -28.58 24.59 19.08
C GLN A 438 -29.95 25.11 18.58
N ALA A 439 -30.62 25.99 19.34
CA ALA A 439 -31.91 26.59 18.94
C ALA A 439 -31.80 27.60 17.77
N LYS A 440 -30.59 28.08 17.42
CA LYS A 440 -30.38 29.10 16.36
C LYS A 440 -30.06 28.50 14.98
N ALA A 441 -29.53 27.27 14.90
CA ALA A 441 -29.14 26.64 13.63
C ALA A 441 -30.35 26.18 12.79
N VAL A 442 -31.40 25.67 13.44
CA VAL A 442 -32.62 25.18 12.78
C VAL A 442 -33.44 26.32 12.16
N ARG A 443 -33.30 27.57 12.65
CA ARG A 443 -33.95 28.75 12.05
C ARG A 443 -33.23 29.32 10.82
N LYS A 444 -31.95 28.96 10.58
CA LYS A 444 -31.13 29.55 9.51
C LYS A 444 -31.34 28.86 8.15
N ILE A 445 -31.66 27.57 8.14
CA ILE A 445 -31.89 26.78 6.91
C ILE A 445 -33.17 27.22 6.20
N ARG A 446 -34.21 27.60 6.95
CA ARG A 446 -35.49 28.07 6.38
C ARG A 446 -35.41 29.47 5.77
N LYS A 447 -34.47 30.30 6.24
CA LYS A 447 -34.26 31.69 5.75
C LYS A 447 -33.31 31.78 4.55
N ALA A 448 -32.45 30.78 4.34
CA ALA A 448 -31.48 30.76 3.24
C ALA A 448 -32.15 30.49 1.87
N ALA A 449 -33.20 29.66 1.84
CA ALA A 449 -33.95 29.37 0.61
C ALA A 449 -34.77 30.57 0.11
N GLU A 450 -35.38 31.36 1.00
CA GLU A 450 -36.13 32.58 0.65
C GLU A 450 -35.21 33.73 0.18
N GLN A 451 -33.93 33.72 0.55
CA GLN A 451 -32.95 34.74 0.13
C GLN A 451 -32.30 34.43 -1.23
N GLU A 452 -32.39 33.21 -1.75
CA GLU A 452 -31.71 32.81 -2.99
C GLU A 452 -32.46 33.24 -4.26
N GLU A 453 -33.78 33.45 -4.17
CA GLU A 453 -34.61 33.95 -5.28
C GLU A 453 -34.44 35.46 -5.54
N THR A 454 -33.95 36.23 -4.56
CA THR A 454 -33.78 37.69 -4.69
C THR A 454 -32.41 38.12 -5.24
N LEU A 455 -31.45 37.20 -5.39
CA LEU A 455 -30.09 37.51 -5.84
C LEU A 455 -29.99 37.58 -7.36
N SER A 456 -29.20 38.55 -7.85
CA SER A 456 -28.89 38.66 -9.29
C SER A 456 -28.07 37.47 -9.80
N ILE A 457 -28.16 37.18 -11.11
CA ILE A 457 -27.36 36.11 -11.76
C ILE A 457 -25.86 36.34 -11.54
N SER A 458 -25.38 37.58 -11.66
CA SER A 458 -23.97 37.92 -11.43
C SER A 458 -23.54 37.64 -9.99
N GLU A 459 -24.40 37.94 -9.00
CA GLU A 459 -24.11 37.65 -7.60
C GLU A 459 -24.05 36.14 -7.33
N LYS A 460 -24.95 35.36 -7.95
CA LYS A 460 -24.92 33.89 -7.90
C LYS A 460 -23.63 33.32 -8.50
N VAL A 461 -23.15 33.87 -9.63
CA VAL A 461 -21.86 33.49 -10.23
C VAL A 461 -20.69 33.84 -9.30
N VAL A 462 -20.65 35.04 -8.71
CA VAL A 462 -19.59 35.45 -7.78
C VAL A 462 -19.55 34.54 -6.55
N ARG A 463 -20.71 34.21 -5.96
CA ARG A 463 -20.79 33.27 -4.82
C ARG A 463 -20.28 31.88 -5.18
N TYR A 464 -20.62 31.38 -6.38
CA TYR A 464 -20.11 30.11 -6.89
C TYR A 464 -18.57 30.10 -7.02
N ILE A 465 -17.99 31.17 -7.56
CA ILE A 465 -16.53 31.30 -7.68
C ILE A 465 -15.89 31.39 -6.29
N GLN A 466 -16.40 32.27 -5.42
CA GLN A 466 -15.86 32.47 -4.07
C GLN A 466 -15.93 31.20 -3.23
N SER A 467 -17.00 30.41 -3.30
CA SER A 467 -17.09 29.14 -2.56
C SER A 467 -16.10 28.08 -3.03
N ARG A 468 -15.49 28.28 -4.21
CA ARG A 468 -14.50 27.38 -4.80
C ARG A 468 -13.09 27.96 -4.82
N THR A 469 -12.89 29.14 -4.24
CA THR A 469 -11.57 29.80 -4.16
C THR A 469 -11.11 29.74 -2.71
N GLY A 470 -9.97 29.11 -2.45
CA GLY A 470 -9.51 28.81 -1.08
C GLY A 470 -9.09 30.05 -0.29
N SER A 471 -9.12 29.95 1.05
CA SER A 471 -8.48 30.93 1.93
C SER A 471 -6.96 30.76 1.91
N ARG A 472 -6.21 31.87 2.02
CA ARG A 472 -4.72 31.86 2.02
C ARG A 472 -4.12 31.01 3.15
N ASP A 473 -4.86 30.85 4.25
CA ASP A 473 -4.42 30.17 5.47
C ASP A 473 -4.25 28.64 5.31
N ASN A 474 -4.83 28.03 4.27
CA ASN A 474 -4.71 26.58 4.02
C ASN A 474 -3.84 26.20 2.80
N SER A 475 -3.01 27.13 2.33
CA SER A 475 -2.19 26.97 1.11
C SER A 475 -1.26 25.76 1.14
N HIS A 476 -0.59 25.48 2.27
CA HIS A 476 0.30 24.32 2.41
C HIS A 476 -0.42 22.96 2.32
N TYR A 477 -1.61 22.84 2.93
CA TYR A 477 -2.41 21.62 2.81
C TYR A 477 -2.93 21.46 1.38
N ALA A 478 -3.46 22.55 0.80
CA ALA A 478 -3.97 22.55 -0.55
C ALA A 478 -2.89 22.18 -1.58
N ALA A 479 -1.62 22.56 -1.36
CA ALA A 479 -0.50 22.23 -2.24
C ALA A 479 -0.30 20.72 -2.44
N ILE A 480 -0.46 19.90 -1.39
CA ILE A 480 -0.33 18.43 -1.47
C ILE A 480 -1.44 17.82 -2.35
N PHE A 481 -2.63 18.43 -2.34
CA PHE A 481 -3.77 17.99 -3.14
C PHE A 481 -3.78 18.57 -4.57
N GLN A 482 -3.11 19.71 -4.78
CA GLN A 482 -3.08 20.45 -6.03
C GLN A 482 -1.76 20.31 -6.79
N ALA A 483 -0.81 19.51 -6.31
CA ALA A 483 0.47 19.28 -6.97
C ALA A 483 0.24 18.87 -8.44
N LYS A 484 0.64 19.76 -9.37
CA LYS A 484 0.54 19.53 -10.81
C LYS A 484 1.78 18.73 -11.24
N GLY A 485 1.58 17.54 -11.83
CA GLY A 485 2.66 16.69 -12.34
C GLY A 485 2.82 15.37 -11.58
N TYR A 486 3.88 14.62 -11.89
CA TYR A 486 4.22 13.35 -11.25
C TYR A 486 4.79 13.59 -9.84
N ALA A 487 4.03 13.23 -8.80
CA ALA A 487 4.42 13.36 -7.40
C ALA A 487 5.09 12.10 -6.80
N GLY A 488 5.38 11.08 -7.64
CA GLY A 488 5.87 9.77 -7.23
C GLY A 488 4.80 8.66 -7.33
N GLU A 489 5.24 7.40 -7.51
CA GLU A 489 4.34 6.23 -7.62
C GLU A 489 3.45 6.04 -6.38
N SER A 490 3.89 6.48 -5.21
CA SER A 490 3.14 6.37 -3.96
C SER A 490 1.81 7.16 -3.95
N PHE A 491 1.65 8.16 -4.82
CA PHE A 491 0.41 8.93 -4.98
C PHE A 491 -0.48 8.41 -6.12
N TRP A 492 -0.07 7.34 -6.80
CA TRP A 492 -0.85 6.65 -7.81
C TRP A 492 -1.94 5.82 -7.14
N VAL A 493 -3.18 6.04 -7.57
CA VAL A 493 -4.34 5.31 -7.08
C VAL A 493 -5.31 5.10 -8.23
N GLY A 494 -5.83 3.90 -8.36
CA GLY A 494 -6.82 3.56 -9.38
C GLY A 494 -6.24 3.49 -10.80
N ARG A 495 -7.16 3.47 -11.78
CA ARG A 495 -6.86 3.42 -13.23
C ARG A 495 -6.11 2.17 -13.68
N GLU A 496 -6.27 1.07 -12.94
CA GLU A 496 -5.62 -0.20 -13.24
C GLU A 496 -6.07 -0.76 -14.58
N ASP A 497 -7.35 -0.58 -14.93
CA ASP A 497 -7.91 -1.05 -16.20
C ASP A 497 -7.37 -0.23 -17.38
N GLU A 498 -7.32 1.10 -17.25
CA GLU A 498 -6.71 1.99 -18.24
C GLU A 498 -5.21 1.70 -18.41
N MET A 499 -4.52 1.37 -17.31
CA MET A 499 -3.10 1.02 -17.32
C MET A 499 -2.84 -0.34 -18.00
N LYS A 500 -3.67 -1.35 -17.74
CA LYS A 500 -3.59 -2.65 -18.44
C LYS A 500 -3.92 -2.50 -19.93
N HIS A 501 -4.87 -1.63 -20.26
CA HIS A 501 -5.23 -1.38 -21.65
C HIS A 501 -4.06 -0.76 -22.43
N ILE A 502 -3.39 0.25 -21.87
CA ILE A 502 -2.23 0.85 -22.54
C ILE A 502 -1.03 -0.08 -22.61
N GLU A 503 -0.80 -0.90 -21.57
CA GLU A 503 0.21 -1.95 -21.58
C GLU A 503 -0.01 -2.94 -22.74
N SER A 504 -1.26 -3.37 -22.96
CA SER A 504 -1.61 -4.23 -24.09
C SER A 504 -1.35 -3.55 -25.44
N ILE A 505 -1.66 -2.26 -25.57
CA ILE A 505 -1.43 -1.49 -26.80
C ILE A 505 0.07 -1.34 -27.08
N ILE A 506 0.87 -1.04 -26.06
CA ILE A 506 2.33 -0.95 -26.17
C ILE A 506 2.90 -2.31 -26.59
N GLY A 507 2.45 -3.41 -25.98
CA GLY A 507 2.88 -4.76 -26.36
C GLY A 507 2.51 -5.13 -27.80
N ASN A 508 1.40 -4.61 -28.34
CA ASN A 508 1.07 -4.76 -29.77
C ASN A 508 2.01 -3.91 -30.65
N TRP A 509 2.28 -2.68 -30.25
CA TRP A 509 3.21 -1.82 -30.99
C TRP A 509 4.64 -2.40 -31.03
N GLU A 510 5.11 -3.00 -29.95
CA GLU A 510 6.39 -3.71 -29.91
C GLU A 510 6.45 -4.84 -30.94
N LYS A 511 5.34 -5.54 -31.18
CA LYS A 511 5.15 -6.57 -32.22
C LYS A 511 5.03 -6.01 -33.65
N GLY A 512 5.10 -4.69 -33.83
CA GLY A 512 5.09 -4.03 -35.14
C GLY A 512 3.73 -3.48 -35.57
N PHE A 513 2.70 -3.53 -34.71
CA PHE A 513 1.45 -2.83 -34.97
C PHE A 513 1.61 -1.30 -34.78
N ARG A 514 0.67 -0.52 -35.32
CA ARG A 514 0.59 0.94 -35.10
C ARG A 514 0.52 1.24 -33.61
N GLY A 515 1.24 2.27 -33.13
CA GLY A 515 1.20 2.75 -31.76
C GLY A 515 0.82 4.23 -31.68
N ALA A 516 -0.47 4.50 -31.47
CA ALA A 516 -0.98 5.85 -31.30
C ALA A 516 -2.21 5.86 -30.38
N VAL A 517 -2.13 6.56 -29.25
CA VAL A 517 -3.18 6.59 -28.23
C VAL A 517 -3.58 8.03 -27.91
N ALA A 518 -4.89 8.27 -27.86
CA ALA A 518 -5.46 9.53 -27.41
C ALA A 518 -5.87 9.42 -25.92
N ILE A 519 -5.40 10.33 -25.08
CA ILE A 519 -5.88 10.48 -23.69
C ILE A 519 -6.87 11.64 -23.67
N THR A 520 -8.12 11.35 -23.32
CA THR A 520 -9.22 12.32 -23.41
C THR A 520 -9.84 12.57 -22.05
N GLY A 521 -10.46 13.74 -21.89
CA GLY A 521 -11.28 14.01 -20.71
C GLY A 521 -11.39 15.48 -20.33
N LYS A 522 -12.26 15.76 -19.36
CA LYS A 522 -12.55 17.08 -18.77
C LYS A 522 -11.33 17.73 -18.13
N ARG A 523 -11.43 19.02 -17.78
CA ARG A 523 -10.41 19.67 -16.92
C ARG A 523 -10.35 18.93 -15.59
N PHE A 524 -9.15 18.81 -15.02
CA PHE A 524 -8.89 18.09 -13.76
C PHE A 524 -9.11 16.57 -13.74
N SER A 525 -9.31 15.93 -14.90
CA SER A 525 -9.51 14.46 -14.96
C SER A 525 -8.24 13.63 -14.76
N GLY A 526 -7.05 14.25 -14.71
CA GLY A 526 -5.77 13.56 -14.49
C GLY A 526 -5.04 13.10 -15.77
N LYS A 527 -5.39 13.64 -16.96
CA LYS A 527 -4.75 13.29 -18.24
C LYS A 527 -3.22 13.41 -18.21
N THR A 528 -2.71 14.58 -17.83
CA THR A 528 -1.26 14.85 -17.76
C THR A 528 -0.56 13.86 -16.82
N PHE A 529 -1.14 13.63 -15.63
CA PHE A 529 -0.60 12.69 -14.66
C PHE A 529 -0.56 11.26 -15.20
N PHE A 530 -1.63 10.81 -15.86
CA PHE A 530 -1.68 9.49 -16.49
C PHE A 530 -0.64 9.34 -17.61
N GLY A 531 -0.49 10.35 -18.48
CA GLY A 531 0.51 10.31 -19.55
C GLY A 531 1.95 10.27 -19.03
N GLU A 532 2.26 11.05 -17.99
CA GLU A 532 3.57 11.00 -17.33
C GLU A 532 3.84 9.64 -16.67
N MET A 533 2.82 8.98 -16.12
CA MET A 533 2.96 7.64 -15.55
C MET A 533 3.28 6.59 -16.62
N VAL A 534 2.60 6.67 -17.77
CA VAL A 534 2.88 5.79 -18.92
C VAL A 534 4.31 5.99 -19.42
N ALA A 535 4.73 7.25 -19.53
CA ALA A 535 6.09 7.61 -19.91
C ALA A 535 7.13 7.01 -18.96
N ASN A 536 6.97 7.21 -17.65
CA ASN A 536 7.94 6.75 -16.66
C ASN A 536 7.97 5.22 -16.53
N ARG A 537 6.81 4.56 -16.64
CA ARG A 537 6.69 3.11 -16.44
C ARG A 537 7.14 2.28 -17.64
N PHE A 538 6.77 2.69 -18.86
CA PHE A 538 7.02 1.89 -20.07
C PHE A 538 8.13 2.44 -20.95
N PHE A 539 8.47 3.72 -20.84
CA PHE A 539 9.48 4.40 -21.66
C PHE A 539 10.50 5.19 -20.83
N PRO A 540 11.13 4.57 -19.80
CA PRO A 540 12.13 5.25 -18.98
C PRO A 540 13.26 5.75 -19.88
N GLU A 541 13.62 7.03 -19.73
CA GLU A 541 14.67 7.72 -20.48
C GLU A 541 14.46 7.81 -22.02
N LYS A 542 13.36 7.25 -22.55
CA LYS A 542 13.01 7.23 -23.98
C LYS A 542 11.75 8.02 -24.29
N THR A 543 11.43 8.99 -23.45
CA THR A 543 10.25 9.85 -23.61
C THR A 543 10.66 11.25 -24.07
N ILE A 544 10.07 11.69 -25.18
CA ILE A 544 10.19 13.04 -25.69
C ILE A 544 8.90 13.79 -25.38
N ARG A 545 8.99 14.83 -24.57
CA ARG A 545 7.84 15.63 -24.12
C ARG A 545 7.69 16.88 -24.99
N LEU A 546 6.51 17.04 -25.56
CA LEU A 546 6.16 18.15 -26.43
C LEU A 546 5.06 18.99 -25.79
N TYR A 547 5.39 20.25 -25.53
CA TYR A 547 4.45 21.32 -25.22
C TYR A 547 4.97 22.63 -25.80
N PRO A 548 4.11 23.60 -26.15
CA PRO A 548 4.58 24.86 -26.74
C PRO A 548 5.52 25.62 -25.79
N GLY A 549 6.65 26.06 -26.32
CA GLY A 549 7.74 26.71 -25.59
C GLY A 549 8.68 25.74 -24.85
N SER A 550 8.64 24.44 -25.14
CA SER A 550 9.53 23.46 -24.51
C SER A 550 10.89 23.37 -25.20
N ALA A 551 11.96 23.19 -24.42
CA ALA A 551 13.26 22.78 -24.96
C ALA A 551 13.26 21.26 -25.16
N ILE A 552 13.33 20.82 -26.41
CA ILE A 552 13.48 19.42 -26.80
C ILE A 552 14.97 19.11 -26.87
N GLN A 553 15.40 18.04 -26.20
CA GLN A 553 16.75 17.51 -26.35
C GLN A 553 16.69 16.05 -26.84
N VAL A 554 17.29 15.76 -27.99
CA VAL A 554 17.37 14.42 -28.56
C VAL A 554 18.81 14.18 -29.01
N GLN A 555 19.43 13.11 -28.52
CA GLN A 555 20.82 12.72 -28.86
C GLN A 555 21.82 13.89 -28.79
N GLY A 556 21.69 14.75 -27.77
CA GLY A 556 22.58 15.91 -27.55
C GLY A 556 22.25 17.15 -28.39
N ARG A 557 21.32 17.09 -29.34
CA ARG A 557 20.81 18.25 -30.09
C ARG A 557 19.64 18.88 -29.36
N LYS A 558 19.58 20.21 -29.37
CA LYS A 558 18.51 20.98 -28.73
C LYS A 558 17.70 21.77 -29.76
N MET A 559 16.40 21.86 -29.52
CA MET A 559 15.47 22.71 -30.27
C MET A 559 14.48 23.32 -29.29
N GLU A 560 14.13 24.59 -29.46
CA GLU A 560 12.95 25.15 -28.78
C GLU A 560 11.73 24.92 -29.68
N ALA A 561 10.77 24.14 -29.19
CA ALA A 561 9.52 23.96 -29.88
C ALA A 561 8.61 25.14 -29.57
N GLU A 562 8.43 26.04 -30.54
CA GLU A 562 7.47 27.15 -30.41
C GLU A 562 6.02 26.63 -30.56
N TYR A 563 5.27 27.14 -31.53
CA TYR A 563 3.88 26.74 -31.81
C TYR A 563 3.73 25.92 -33.10
N ASN A 564 4.84 25.64 -33.78
CA ASN A 564 4.87 24.81 -34.99
C ASN A 564 5.09 23.34 -34.62
N LEU A 565 4.02 22.56 -34.59
CA LEU A 565 4.13 21.13 -34.26
C LEU A 565 4.86 20.36 -35.35
N GLU A 566 4.70 20.76 -36.62
CA GLU A 566 5.34 20.09 -37.75
C GLU A 566 6.87 20.13 -37.64
N GLU A 567 7.42 21.28 -37.27
CA GLU A 567 8.86 21.48 -37.09
C GLU A 567 9.42 20.64 -35.93
N ALA A 568 8.69 20.62 -34.81
CA ALA A 568 9.05 19.80 -33.65
C ALA A 568 9.02 18.30 -34.00
N LEU A 569 7.99 17.85 -34.72
CA LEU A 569 7.87 16.46 -35.18
C LEU A 569 9.00 16.10 -36.16
N GLU A 570 9.38 17.01 -37.06
CA GLU A 570 10.46 16.79 -38.01
C GLU A 570 11.82 16.68 -37.29
N PHE A 571 12.05 17.54 -36.29
CA PHE A 571 13.24 17.49 -35.45
C PHE A 571 13.33 16.17 -34.70
N VAL A 572 12.24 15.72 -34.06
CA VAL A 572 12.21 14.43 -33.36
C VAL A 572 12.57 13.31 -34.34
N ARG A 573 11.85 13.21 -35.45
CA ARG A 573 12.09 12.18 -36.46
C ARG A 573 13.53 12.13 -36.95
N LYS A 574 14.14 13.28 -37.27
CA LYS A 574 15.52 13.36 -37.77
C LYS A 574 16.55 12.86 -36.76
N ASN A 575 16.24 12.90 -35.47
CA ASN A 575 17.18 12.61 -34.39
C ASN A 575 16.83 11.33 -33.60
N THR A 576 15.81 10.57 -33.99
CA THR A 576 15.41 9.30 -33.34
C THR A 576 15.42 8.10 -34.28
N LEU A 577 16.16 8.16 -35.40
CA LEU A 577 16.15 7.12 -36.44
C LEU A 577 16.48 5.70 -35.95
N ASN A 578 17.31 5.58 -34.91
CA ASN A 578 17.75 4.29 -34.33
C ASN A 578 17.07 3.98 -32.99
N GLU A 579 16.09 4.79 -32.58
CA GLU A 579 15.40 4.64 -31.30
C GLU A 579 13.91 4.45 -31.53
N ARG A 580 13.24 3.78 -30.58
CA ARG A 580 11.79 3.66 -30.55
C ARG A 580 11.23 4.43 -29.34
N PRO A 581 11.15 5.78 -29.40
CA PRO A 581 10.74 6.58 -28.26
C PRO A 581 9.22 6.67 -28.13
N LEU A 582 8.78 7.07 -26.94
CA LEU A 582 7.48 7.66 -26.70
C LEU A 582 7.52 9.15 -27.05
N LEU A 583 6.60 9.59 -27.90
CA LEU A 583 6.32 11.00 -28.10
C LEU A 583 5.07 11.40 -27.32
N TRP A 584 5.26 12.15 -26.24
CA TRP A 584 4.21 12.63 -25.36
C TRP A 584 3.83 14.07 -25.72
N ILE A 585 2.66 14.26 -26.33
CA ILE A 585 2.10 15.57 -26.68
C ILE A 585 0.99 15.87 -25.66
N ASP A 586 1.29 16.71 -24.68
CA ASP A 586 0.29 17.13 -23.69
C ASP A 586 -0.48 18.36 -24.17
N ASP A 587 -1.80 18.31 -24.04
CA ASP A 587 -2.75 19.35 -24.39
C ASP A 587 -2.62 19.87 -25.84
N LEU A 588 -3.03 19.03 -26.81
CA LEU A 588 -2.99 19.38 -28.24
C LEU A 588 -3.66 20.72 -28.57
N GLU A 589 -4.71 21.09 -27.83
CA GLU A 589 -5.37 22.42 -27.88
C GLU A 589 -4.43 23.63 -27.72
N LEU A 590 -3.22 23.47 -27.19
CA LEU A 590 -2.25 24.56 -27.01
C LEU A 590 -1.34 24.77 -28.23
N TRP A 591 -1.31 23.84 -29.18
CA TRP A 591 -0.45 23.88 -30.36
C TRP A 591 -1.05 24.75 -31.47
N TRP A 592 -1.00 26.07 -31.27
CA TRP A 592 -1.44 27.03 -32.26
C TRP A 592 -0.88 28.44 -32.00
N SER A 593 -0.78 29.23 -33.06
CA SER A 593 -0.48 30.66 -33.00
C SER A 593 -1.29 31.40 -34.07
N PRO A 594 -1.30 32.74 -34.08
CA PRO A 594 -1.93 33.50 -35.16
C PRO A 594 -1.36 33.21 -36.56
N ALA A 595 -0.13 32.70 -36.64
CA ALA A 595 0.52 32.31 -37.89
C ALA A 595 0.29 30.83 -38.22
N ILE A 596 0.17 29.98 -37.19
CA ILE A 596 0.07 28.52 -37.34
C ILE A 596 -1.21 28.05 -36.65
N PRO A 597 -2.33 27.94 -37.38
CA PRO A 597 -3.60 27.52 -36.79
C PRO A 597 -3.58 26.04 -36.39
N LEU A 598 -4.40 25.68 -35.39
CA LEU A 598 -4.44 24.33 -34.82
C LEU A 598 -4.71 23.25 -35.88
N ASN A 599 -5.56 23.53 -36.87
CA ASN A 599 -5.88 22.59 -37.95
C ASN A 599 -4.65 22.24 -38.81
N GLN A 600 -3.70 23.16 -38.99
CA GLN A 600 -2.44 22.90 -39.69
C GLN A 600 -1.60 21.91 -38.88
N ASN A 601 -1.43 22.17 -37.58
CA ASN A 601 -0.70 21.27 -36.67
C ASN A 601 -1.35 19.88 -36.57
N VAL A 602 -2.68 19.79 -36.55
CA VAL A 602 -3.40 18.51 -36.54
C VAL A 602 -3.18 17.73 -37.85
N ARG A 603 -3.14 18.41 -39.00
CA ARG A 603 -2.81 17.76 -40.29
C ARG A 603 -1.39 17.25 -40.33
N ALA A 604 -0.43 18.03 -39.85
CA ALA A 604 0.96 17.60 -39.72
C ALA A 604 1.06 16.37 -38.80
N LEU A 605 0.47 16.45 -37.60
CA LEU A 605 0.42 15.31 -36.67
C LEU A 605 -0.16 14.05 -37.32
N ARG A 606 -1.26 14.20 -38.09
CA ARG A 606 -1.85 13.07 -38.83
C ARG A 606 -0.85 12.40 -39.76
N GLN A 607 -0.21 13.18 -40.62
CA GLN A 607 0.78 12.66 -41.57
C GLN A 607 1.93 11.95 -40.86
N TYR A 608 2.39 12.48 -39.73
CA TYR A 608 3.47 11.89 -38.95
C TYR A 608 3.07 10.59 -38.26
N ILE A 609 1.89 10.51 -37.66
CA ILE A 609 1.43 9.26 -37.05
C ILE A 609 1.23 8.20 -38.14
N ASP A 610 0.61 8.55 -39.27
CA ASP A 610 0.40 7.60 -40.38
C ASP A 610 1.76 7.07 -40.92
N ALA A 611 2.80 7.89 -40.96
CA ALA A 611 4.12 7.50 -41.46
C ALA A 611 5.03 6.81 -40.42
N TYR A 612 4.95 7.16 -39.14
CA TYR A 612 5.96 6.80 -38.14
C TYR A 612 5.43 6.09 -36.90
N SER A 613 4.13 5.79 -36.82
CA SER A 613 3.55 5.09 -35.65
C SER A 613 4.02 3.65 -35.43
N GLY A 614 4.79 3.07 -36.36
CA GLY A 614 5.48 1.80 -36.13
C GLY A 614 6.81 1.95 -35.39
N SER A 615 7.51 3.08 -35.55
CA SER A 615 8.81 3.33 -34.91
C SER A 615 8.73 4.26 -33.70
N ILE A 616 7.74 5.15 -33.65
CA ILE A 616 7.49 6.07 -32.54
C ILE A 616 6.12 5.74 -31.95
N PHE A 617 6.04 5.62 -30.63
CA PHE A 617 4.75 5.49 -29.95
C PHE A 617 4.20 6.89 -29.68
N PHE A 618 3.02 7.21 -30.23
CA PHE A 618 2.40 8.53 -30.04
C PHE A 618 1.39 8.48 -28.90
N LEU A 619 1.57 9.34 -27.90
CA LEU A 619 0.61 9.54 -26.83
C LEU A 619 0.21 11.01 -26.84
N VAL A 620 -1.08 11.28 -27.05
CA VAL A 620 -1.58 12.64 -27.28
C VAL A 620 -2.74 12.93 -26.35
N SER A 621 -2.64 14.00 -25.56
CA SER A 621 -3.70 14.42 -24.66
C SER A 621 -4.53 15.56 -25.27
N LEU A 622 -5.86 15.48 -25.11
CA LEU A 622 -6.78 16.53 -25.57
C LEU A 622 -8.09 16.53 -24.78
N SER A 623 -8.79 17.66 -24.81
CA SER A 623 -10.14 17.78 -24.25
C SER A 623 -11.20 17.04 -25.09
N ASN A 624 -12.28 16.59 -24.43
CA ASN A 624 -13.42 15.95 -25.11
C ASN A 624 -14.03 16.86 -26.20
N GLY A 625 -14.12 18.16 -25.91
CA GLY A 625 -14.64 19.16 -26.84
C GLY A 625 -13.79 19.31 -28.08
N LEU A 626 -12.45 19.38 -27.92
CA LEU A 626 -11.55 19.42 -29.06
C LEU A 626 -11.64 18.14 -29.89
N LEU A 627 -11.65 16.97 -29.25
CA LEU A 627 -11.76 15.70 -29.96
C LEU A 627 -13.04 15.63 -30.79
N SER A 628 -14.19 15.99 -30.22
CA SER A 628 -15.47 16.00 -30.95
C SER A 628 -15.46 16.96 -32.13
N HIS A 629 -14.87 18.14 -31.96
CA HIS A 629 -14.72 19.12 -33.04
C HIS A 629 -13.81 18.61 -34.15
N LEU A 630 -12.64 18.07 -33.79
CA LEU A 630 -11.68 17.52 -34.75
C LEU A 630 -12.19 16.24 -35.41
N GLN A 631 -13.03 15.45 -34.73
CA GLN A 631 -13.69 14.29 -35.32
C GLN A 631 -14.55 14.70 -36.52
N LYS A 632 -15.32 15.79 -36.39
CA LYS A 632 -16.18 16.32 -37.46
C LYS A 632 -15.37 16.86 -38.65
N LEU A 633 -14.22 17.48 -38.40
CA LEU A 633 -13.43 18.16 -39.44
C LEU A 633 -12.35 17.28 -40.09
N HIS A 634 -11.75 16.37 -39.33
CA HIS A 634 -10.53 15.65 -39.72
C HIS A 634 -10.60 14.13 -39.49
N GLN A 635 -11.72 13.61 -38.97
CA GLN A 635 -11.91 12.18 -38.64
C GLN A 635 -10.81 11.64 -37.70
N VAL A 636 -10.39 12.45 -36.73
CA VAL A 636 -9.24 12.19 -35.84
C VAL A 636 -9.36 10.90 -35.03
N GLY A 637 -10.55 10.34 -34.82
CA GLY A 637 -10.73 9.05 -34.17
C GLY A 637 -10.05 7.90 -34.93
N SER A 638 -9.93 7.99 -36.27
CA SER A 638 -9.19 7.01 -37.08
C SER A 638 -7.67 7.16 -37.01
N LEU A 639 -7.20 8.28 -36.44
CA LEU A 639 -5.78 8.57 -36.25
C LEU A 639 -5.17 7.74 -35.12
N PHE A 640 -5.98 7.45 -34.09
CA PHE A 640 -5.53 6.76 -32.90
C PHE A 640 -6.00 5.30 -32.93
N GLN A 641 -5.14 4.39 -32.51
CA GLN A 641 -5.47 2.99 -32.32
C GLN A 641 -6.45 2.81 -31.15
N ALA A 642 -6.31 3.64 -30.12
CA ALA A 642 -7.18 3.60 -28.96
C ALA A 642 -7.38 5.00 -28.36
N GLU A 643 -8.50 5.14 -27.66
CA GLU A 643 -8.82 6.30 -26.83
C GLU A 643 -8.98 5.84 -25.38
N ILE A 644 -8.32 6.53 -24.46
CA ILE A 644 -8.46 6.34 -23.01
C ILE A 644 -9.12 7.58 -22.43
N ASN A 645 -10.39 7.45 -22.04
CA ASN A 645 -11.16 8.54 -21.43
C ASN A 645 -10.99 8.56 -19.91
N MET A 646 -10.63 9.73 -19.38
CA MET A 646 -10.28 9.93 -17.97
C MET A 646 -11.39 10.61 -17.15
N ASP A 647 -12.59 10.87 -17.70
CA ASP A 647 -13.61 11.74 -17.07
C ASP A 647 -14.02 11.33 -15.66
N PHE A 648 -14.13 10.02 -15.43
CA PHE A 648 -14.69 9.47 -14.21
C PHE A 648 -13.71 8.53 -13.51
N MET A 649 -13.54 8.71 -12.20
CA MET A 649 -12.81 7.81 -11.31
C MET A 649 -13.77 7.26 -10.24
N PRO A 650 -13.73 5.94 -9.95
CA PRO A 650 -14.68 5.34 -9.04
C PRO A 650 -14.45 5.77 -7.58
N ALA A 651 -15.52 5.79 -6.79
CA ALA A 651 -15.52 6.40 -5.46
C ALA A 651 -14.54 5.74 -4.47
N ASN A 652 -14.23 4.45 -4.62
CA ASN A 652 -13.22 3.75 -3.82
C ASN A 652 -11.80 4.26 -4.12
N ALA A 653 -11.45 4.37 -5.40
CA ALA A 653 -10.15 4.87 -5.83
C ALA A 653 -9.98 6.35 -5.46
N VAL A 654 -11.03 7.18 -5.60
CA VAL A 654 -10.96 8.58 -5.15
C VAL A 654 -10.82 8.69 -3.63
N ARG A 655 -11.48 7.82 -2.86
CA ARG A 655 -11.32 7.76 -1.39
C ARG A 655 -9.89 7.45 -0.98
N GLU A 656 -9.28 6.46 -1.62
CA GLU A 656 -7.89 6.10 -1.39
C GLU A 656 -6.93 7.21 -1.81
N ALA A 657 -7.18 7.89 -2.94
CA ALA A 657 -6.40 9.04 -3.39
C ALA A 657 -6.43 10.22 -2.40
N ILE A 658 -7.59 10.48 -1.77
CA ILE A 658 -7.72 11.47 -0.70
C ILE A 658 -6.98 10.99 0.54
N LEU A 659 -7.14 9.72 0.92
CA LEU A 659 -6.54 9.15 2.13
C LEU A 659 -5.01 9.21 2.10
N ILE A 660 -4.37 8.82 1.00
CA ILE A 660 -2.92 8.85 0.84
C ILE A 660 -2.40 10.30 0.96
N ARG A 661 -3.03 11.24 0.25
CA ARG A 661 -2.63 12.66 0.28
C ARG A 661 -2.89 13.31 1.63
N HIS A 662 -3.99 12.95 2.29
CA HIS A 662 -4.27 13.43 3.64
C HIS A 662 -3.26 12.87 4.64
N GLY A 663 -2.91 11.58 4.54
CA GLY A 663 -1.90 10.93 5.36
C GLY A 663 -0.53 11.62 5.24
N ALA A 664 -0.13 11.97 4.01
CA ALA A 664 1.10 12.72 3.75
C ALA A 664 1.12 14.14 4.37
N THR A 665 -0.03 14.68 4.80
CA THR A 665 -0.06 15.99 5.46
C THR A 665 0.20 15.91 6.96
N HIS A 666 0.13 14.71 7.56
CA HIS A 666 0.14 14.47 9.01
C HIS A 666 -0.96 15.20 9.83
N ILE A 667 -1.87 15.93 9.18
CA ILE A 667 -2.97 16.66 9.81
C ILE A 667 -4.12 15.72 10.18
N THR A 668 -4.64 15.86 11.39
CA THR A 668 -5.82 15.14 11.88
C THR A 668 -7.11 15.80 11.39
N LEU A 669 -8.02 15.03 10.78
CA LEU A 669 -9.35 15.55 10.41
C LEU A 669 -10.31 15.50 11.61
N LEU A 670 -10.85 16.64 12.00
CA LEU A 670 -11.84 16.81 13.04
C LEU A 670 -13.26 16.90 12.46
N ASN A 671 -14.23 16.35 13.19
CA ASN A 671 -15.66 16.45 12.93
C ASN A 671 -16.27 17.71 13.59
N GLU A 672 -17.58 17.91 13.42
CA GLU A 672 -18.32 19.07 13.95
C GLU A 672 -18.28 19.17 15.48
N GLN A 673 -17.92 18.09 16.18
CA GLN A 673 -17.76 18.02 17.63
C GLN A 673 -16.30 18.22 18.07
N LEU A 674 -15.40 18.62 17.17
CA LEU A 674 -13.95 18.74 17.38
C LEU A 674 -13.30 17.41 17.83
N GLN A 675 -13.90 16.29 17.45
CA GLN A 675 -13.35 14.94 17.65
C GLN A 675 -12.82 14.43 16.30
N GLU A 676 -11.88 13.52 16.31
CA GLU A 676 -11.36 12.93 15.07
C GLU A 676 -12.50 12.26 14.25
N ALA A 677 -12.51 12.51 12.94
CA ALA A 677 -13.52 12.00 12.04
C ALA A 677 -13.37 10.48 11.89
N SER A 678 -14.44 9.73 12.19
CA SER A 678 -14.42 8.27 12.03
C SER A 678 -14.28 7.86 10.56
N PRO A 679 -13.84 6.63 10.22
CA PRO A 679 -13.75 6.17 8.83
C PRO A 679 -15.09 6.26 8.09
N GLN A 680 -16.20 6.05 8.79
CA GLN A 680 -17.53 6.23 8.20
C GLN A 680 -17.82 7.70 7.90
N GLN A 681 -17.40 8.64 8.76
CA GLN A 681 -17.51 10.08 8.53
C GLN A 681 -16.59 10.51 7.39
N PHE A 682 -15.33 10.09 7.38
CA PHE A 682 -14.39 10.32 6.28
C PHE A 682 -14.95 9.79 4.95
N ASN A 683 -15.44 8.55 4.92
CA ASN A 683 -16.04 7.95 3.73
C ASN A 683 -17.30 8.71 3.28
N ARG A 684 -18.12 9.19 4.21
CA ARG A 684 -19.29 10.03 3.90
C ARG A 684 -18.87 11.38 3.32
N LEU A 685 -17.83 12.00 3.86
CA LEU A 685 -17.30 13.28 3.40
C LEU A 685 -16.64 13.15 2.02
N ALA A 686 -15.76 12.17 1.84
CA ALA A 686 -15.14 11.83 0.57
C ALA A 686 -16.19 11.46 -0.48
N GLY A 687 -17.20 10.67 -0.10
CA GLY A 687 -18.33 10.33 -0.97
C GLY A 687 -19.24 11.52 -1.30
N ARG A 688 -19.30 12.56 -0.45
CA ARG A 688 -20.01 13.81 -0.75
C ARG A 688 -19.25 14.63 -1.78
N VAL A 689 -17.96 14.88 -1.56
CA VAL A 689 -17.15 15.66 -2.53
C VAL A 689 -16.99 14.93 -3.87
N HIS A 690 -16.92 13.59 -3.88
CA HIS A 690 -16.91 12.77 -5.09
C HIS A 690 -18.19 12.95 -5.91
N ARG A 691 -19.36 12.87 -5.27
CA ARG A 691 -20.66 13.10 -5.91
C ARG A 691 -20.78 14.54 -6.42
N ALA A 692 -20.39 15.52 -5.61
CA ALA A 692 -20.44 16.92 -6.00
C ALA A 692 -19.52 17.26 -7.19
N ALA A 693 -18.45 16.48 -7.39
CA ALA A 693 -17.52 16.59 -8.51
C ALA A 693 -17.82 15.63 -9.67
N ASN A 694 -18.93 14.88 -9.63
CA ASN A 694 -19.30 13.88 -10.64
C ASN A 694 -18.17 12.87 -10.95
N GLY A 695 -17.41 12.48 -9.93
CA GLY A 695 -16.29 11.53 -10.07
C GLY A 695 -15.04 12.05 -10.78
N ASN A 696 -14.94 13.35 -11.07
CA ASN A 696 -13.71 13.97 -11.54
C ASN A 696 -12.69 14.06 -10.39
N ILE A 697 -11.54 13.41 -10.53
CA ILE A 697 -10.55 13.28 -9.45
C ILE A 697 -10.00 14.62 -8.99
N GLY A 698 -9.48 15.46 -9.88
CA GLY A 698 -8.86 16.72 -9.48
C GLY A 698 -9.87 17.72 -8.94
N GLU A 699 -11.10 17.76 -9.45
CA GLU A 699 -12.17 18.57 -8.86
C GLU A 699 -12.57 18.04 -7.47
N THR A 700 -12.56 16.72 -7.27
CA THR A 700 -12.80 16.13 -5.95
C THR A 700 -11.70 16.52 -4.96
N LEU A 701 -10.43 16.41 -5.35
CA LEU A 701 -9.27 16.77 -4.51
C LEU A 701 -9.26 18.26 -4.19
N LEU A 702 -9.59 19.12 -5.17
CA LEU A 702 -9.75 20.55 -4.97
C LEU A 702 -10.84 20.84 -3.93
N ARG A 703 -12.03 20.27 -4.10
CA ARG A 703 -13.15 20.46 -3.16
C ARG A 703 -12.82 19.93 -1.77
N TRP A 704 -12.14 18.79 -1.69
CA TRP A 704 -11.64 18.26 -0.43
C TRP A 704 -10.74 19.28 0.27
N ALA A 705 -9.70 19.77 -0.43
CA ALA A 705 -8.76 20.74 0.12
C ALA A 705 -9.43 22.04 0.57
N LEU A 706 -10.43 22.52 -0.17
CA LEU A 706 -11.20 23.71 0.16
C LEU A 706 -12.14 23.53 1.35
N SER A 707 -12.64 22.32 1.55
CA SER A 707 -13.51 22.01 2.70
C SER A 707 -12.73 21.80 3.99
N VAL A 708 -11.41 21.63 3.93
CA VAL A 708 -10.56 21.45 5.12
C VAL A 708 -10.07 22.82 5.60
N HIS A 709 -10.25 23.10 6.89
CA HIS A 709 -9.80 24.33 7.53
C HIS A 709 -8.94 23.99 8.74
N LYS A 710 -7.71 24.49 8.79
CA LYS A 710 -6.81 24.28 9.94
C LYS A 710 -7.39 24.91 11.20
N VAL A 711 -7.36 24.17 12.29
CA VAL A 711 -7.62 24.66 13.66
C VAL A 711 -6.29 25.04 14.31
N ASP A 712 -5.28 24.18 14.12
CA ASP A 712 -3.91 24.34 14.58
C ASP A 712 -2.93 23.69 13.57
N GLU A 713 -1.66 23.54 13.93
CA GLU A 713 -0.63 22.97 13.05
C GLU A 713 -0.91 21.49 12.69
N ASN A 714 -1.59 20.75 13.58
CA ASN A 714 -1.75 19.30 13.51
C ASN A 714 -3.20 18.85 13.32
N SER A 715 -4.16 19.77 13.27
CA SER A 715 -5.59 19.48 13.23
C SER A 715 -6.33 20.41 12.29
N ALA A 716 -7.27 19.86 11.54
CA ALA A 716 -8.15 20.61 10.67
C ALA A 716 -9.57 20.06 10.74
N PHE A 717 -10.58 20.93 10.68
CA PHE A 717 -11.98 20.52 10.63
C PHE A 717 -12.50 20.63 9.21
N MET A 718 -13.43 19.74 8.85
CA MET A 718 -14.09 19.85 7.55
C MET A 718 -15.36 20.70 7.66
N LEU A 719 -15.39 21.82 6.95
CA LEU A 719 -16.63 22.56 6.75
C LEU A 719 -17.41 21.92 5.61
N THR A 720 -18.71 21.71 5.86
CA THR A 720 -19.65 21.47 4.77
C THR A 720 -19.80 22.79 4.01
N LEU A 721 -19.11 22.91 2.88
CA LEU A 721 -19.28 24.06 2.00
C LEU A 721 -20.70 24.04 1.41
N PRO A 722 -21.41 25.18 1.39
CA PRO A 722 -22.68 25.27 0.68
C PRO A 722 -22.48 24.93 -0.80
N GLU A 723 -23.31 24.03 -1.33
CA GLU A 723 -23.30 23.63 -2.73
C GLU A 723 -24.02 24.68 -3.58
N TYR A 724 -23.33 25.77 -3.91
CA TYR A 724 -23.86 26.72 -4.91
C TYR A 724 -23.76 26.09 -6.31
N ALA A 725 -24.89 26.07 -7.02
CA ALA A 725 -24.92 25.74 -8.43
C ALA A 725 -24.57 26.97 -9.28
N LEU A 726 -23.87 26.77 -10.39
CA LEU A 726 -23.65 27.83 -11.36
C LEU A 726 -25.00 28.10 -12.04
N PRO A 727 -25.57 29.31 -11.94
CA PRO A 727 -26.87 29.63 -12.56
C PRO A 727 -26.76 29.54 -14.09
N ASP A 728 -27.88 29.33 -14.76
CA ASP A 728 -27.92 29.47 -16.22
C ASP A 728 -27.89 30.96 -16.60
N PHE A 729 -26.71 31.42 -17.00
CA PHE A 729 -26.48 32.77 -17.52
C PHE A 729 -26.22 32.78 -19.03
N LEU A 730 -26.30 31.62 -19.70
CA LEU A 730 -25.92 31.48 -21.10
C LEU A 730 -26.99 32.06 -22.01
N ASN A 731 -26.62 33.11 -22.74
CA ASN A 731 -27.27 33.51 -23.98
C ASN A 731 -26.36 33.10 -25.18
N PRO A 732 -26.85 33.15 -26.44
CA PRO A 732 -26.08 32.69 -27.59
C PRO A 732 -24.69 33.33 -27.71
N ASP A 733 -24.57 34.61 -27.40
CA ASP A 733 -23.30 35.35 -27.52
C ASP A 733 -22.29 34.94 -26.45
N ILE A 734 -22.74 34.82 -25.22
CA ILE A 734 -21.93 34.32 -24.11
C ILE A 734 -21.50 32.89 -24.40
N ALA A 735 -22.41 32.05 -24.93
CA ALA A 735 -22.14 30.66 -25.23
C ALA A 735 -21.08 30.51 -26.34
N VAL A 736 -21.19 31.28 -27.44
CA VAL A 736 -20.19 31.32 -28.52
C VAL A 736 -18.83 31.78 -28.00
N LEU A 737 -18.79 32.85 -27.20
CA LEU A 737 -17.54 33.36 -26.64
C LEU A 737 -16.88 32.35 -25.70
N LEU A 738 -17.64 31.77 -24.76
CA LEU A 738 -17.12 30.78 -23.82
C LEU A 738 -16.71 29.48 -24.50
N CYS A 739 -17.46 29.03 -25.52
CA CYS A 739 -17.08 27.86 -26.32
C CYS A 739 -15.74 28.08 -27.01
N ALA A 740 -15.52 29.24 -27.65
CA ALA A 740 -14.25 29.57 -28.29
C ALA A 740 -13.07 29.59 -27.29
N ILE A 741 -13.25 30.21 -26.12
CA ILE A 741 -12.22 30.26 -25.07
C ILE A 741 -11.92 28.86 -24.53
N LEU A 742 -12.96 28.06 -24.25
CA LEU A 742 -12.85 26.74 -23.65
C LEU A 742 -12.22 25.72 -24.62
N MET A 743 -12.54 25.79 -25.92
CA MET A 743 -11.92 24.96 -26.96
C MET A 743 -10.43 25.22 -27.13
N GLN A 744 -9.99 26.47 -26.99
CA GLN A 744 -8.56 26.83 -27.09
C GLN A 744 -7.80 26.64 -25.78
N LYS A 745 -8.49 26.33 -24.68
CA LYS A 745 -8.01 26.24 -23.29
C LYS A 745 -7.46 27.56 -22.72
N ARG A 746 -6.71 28.33 -23.51
CA ARG A 746 -6.25 29.70 -23.25
C ARG A 746 -6.28 30.50 -24.56
N THR A 747 -6.59 31.79 -24.51
CA THR A 747 -6.60 32.70 -25.68
C THR A 747 -6.19 34.12 -25.26
N ASN A 748 -6.30 35.13 -26.13
CA ASN A 748 -6.16 36.54 -25.74
C ASN A 748 -7.12 37.43 -26.55
N GLU A 749 -7.27 38.70 -26.16
CA GLU A 749 -8.20 39.62 -26.84
C GLU A 749 -7.88 39.79 -28.34
N TYR A 750 -6.59 39.80 -28.70
CA TYR A 750 -6.16 39.93 -30.09
C TYR A 750 -6.64 38.74 -30.93
N GLN A 751 -6.54 37.53 -30.40
CA GLN A 751 -6.99 36.30 -31.05
C GLN A 751 -8.50 36.21 -31.12
N LEU A 752 -9.21 36.56 -30.05
CA LEU A 752 -10.67 36.61 -30.06
C LEU A 752 -11.19 37.63 -31.07
N ARG A 753 -10.51 38.77 -31.23
CA ARG A 753 -10.83 39.77 -32.26
C ARG A 753 -10.64 39.20 -33.67
N LYS A 754 -9.57 38.44 -33.91
CA LYS A 754 -9.36 37.76 -35.20
C LYS A 754 -10.42 36.69 -35.48
N LEU A 755 -10.77 35.90 -34.47
CA LEU A 755 -11.73 34.79 -34.61
C LEU A 755 -13.17 35.28 -34.82
N MET A 756 -13.59 36.32 -34.09
CA MET A 756 -14.97 36.81 -34.08
C MET A 756 -15.21 37.98 -35.05
N GLY A 757 -14.16 38.61 -35.58
CA GLY A 757 -14.25 39.72 -36.53
C GLY A 757 -14.77 41.04 -35.91
N PRO A 758 -15.39 41.94 -36.73
CA PRO A 758 -15.96 43.20 -36.26
C PRO A 758 -16.92 43.08 -35.06
N PRO A 759 -17.76 42.04 -34.95
CA PRO A 759 -18.60 41.80 -33.77
C PRO A 759 -17.84 41.74 -32.43
N PHE A 760 -16.53 41.45 -32.43
CA PHE A 760 -15.75 41.45 -31.21
C PHE A 760 -15.76 42.81 -30.51
N SER A 761 -15.46 43.87 -31.25
CA SER A 761 -15.35 45.22 -30.72
C SER A 761 -16.72 45.82 -30.41
N GLU A 762 -17.75 45.44 -31.17
CA GLU A 762 -19.11 45.96 -31.01
C GLU A 762 -19.87 45.28 -29.87
N LYS A 763 -19.67 43.97 -29.69
CA LYS A 763 -20.52 43.11 -28.85
C LYS A 763 -19.74 42.31 -27.81
N TYR A 764 -18.76 41.52 -28.24
CA TYR A 764 -18.13 40.52 -27.36
C TYR A 764 -17.18 41.14 -26.32
N ILE A 765 -16.58 42.31 -26.58
CA ILE A 765 -15.65 42.95 -25.63
C ILE A 765 -16.34 43.32 -24.31
N ASN A 766 -17.59 43.80 -24.37
CA ASN A 766 -18.36 44.14 -23.18
C ASN A 766 -18.77 42.88 -22.41
N ILE A 767 -19.12 41.82 -23.12
CA ILE A 767 -19.39 40.50 -22.53
C ILE A 767 -18.14 39.97 -21.84
N LEU A 768 -16.99 40.00 -22.52
CA LEU A 768 -15.69 39.56 -21.99
C LEU A 768 -15.33 40.29 -20.70
N ARG A 769 -15.43 41.63 -20.69
CA ARG A 769 -15.18 42.46 -19.51
C ARG A 769 -16.11 42.11 -18.35
N ARG A 770 -17.39 41.86 -18.62
CA ARG A 770 -18.35 41.43 -17.58
C ARG A 770 -18.01 40.05 -17.02
N LEU A 771 -17.61 39.10 -17.87
CA LEU A 771 -17.22 37.76 -17.42
C LEU A 771 -15.91 37.78 -16.61
N LEU A 772 -14.97 38.68 -16.94
CA LEU A 772 -13.78 38.95 -16.13
C LEU A 772 -14.15 39.60 -14.78
N SER A 773 -15.06 40.58 -14.76
CA SER A 773 -15.42 41.28 -13.52
C SER A 773 -16.13 40.39 -12.51
N VAL A 774 -16.90 39.39 -12.96
CA VAL A 774 -17.54 38.40 -12.08
C VAL A 774 -16.61 37.21 -11.73
N GLY A 775 -15.38 37.19 -12.26
CA GLY A 775 -14.38 36.17 -11.97
C GLY A 775 -14.58 34.82 -12.69
N LEU A 776 -15.50 34.75 -13.67
CA LEU A 776 -15.71 33.55 -14.48
C LEU A 776 -14.57 33.32 -15.47
N LEU A 777 -13.98 34.41 -15.97
CA LEU A 777 -12.74 34.38 -16.73
C LEU A 777 -11.59 34.92 -15.87
N SER A 778 -10.39 34.39 -16.07
CA SER A 778 -9.15 34.90 -15.49
C SER A 778 -8.27 35.52 -16.58
N ARG A 779 -7.55 36.58 -16.22
CA ARG A 779 -6.50 37.18 -17.05
C ARG A 779 -5.15 36.99 -16.37
N HIS A 780 -4.22 36.37 -17.09
CA HIS A 780 -2.84 36.19 -16.66
C HIS A 780 -2.01 37.46 -16.91
N PRO A 781 -0.90 37.67 -16.18
CA PRO A 781 -0.03 38.83 -16.37
C PRO A 781 0.52 38.99 -17.80
N ASN A 782 0.69 37.88 -18.50
CA ASN A 782 1.13 37.81 -19.90
C ASN A 782 0.00 38.09 -20.92
N GLY A 783 -1.18 38.52 -20.47
CA GLY A 783 -2.30 38.90 -21.32
C GLY A 783 -3.19 37.73 -21.79
N TRP A 784 -2.87 36.49 -21.43
CA TRP A 784 -3.69 35.34 -21.75
C TRP A 784 -4.95 35.27 -20.88
N LEU A 785 -6.02 34.76 -21.48
CA LEU A 785 -7.36 34.63 -20.96
C LEU A 785 -7.76 33.16 -20.94
N GLU A 786 -8.40 32.71 -19.87
CA GLU A 786 -8.99 31.39 -19.80
C GLU A 786 -10.27 31.41 -18.96
N VAL A 787 -11.07 30.35 -19.06
CA VAL A 787 -12.15 30.11 -18.09
C VAL A 787 -11.50 29.75 -16.76
N ASN A 788 -11.94 30.41 -15.68
CA ASN A 788 -11.45 30.17 -14.33
C ASN A 788 -11.49 28.67 -14.03
N GLU A 789 -10.36 28.10 -13.56
CA GLU A 789 -10.20 26.65 -13.45
C GLU A 789 -11.34 26.03 -12.62
N VAL A 790 -11.79 26.70 -11.57
CA VAL A 790 -12.82 26.21 -10.64
C VAL A 790 -14.23 26.15 -11.25
N ALA A 791 -14.44 26.88 -12.35
CA ALA A 791 -15.71 26.96 -13.07
C ALA A 791 -15.68 26.26 -14.43
N ALA A 792 -14.50 25.91 -14.96
CA ALA A 792 -14.33 25.38 -16.30
C ALA A 792 -15.22 24.16 -16.58
N ASN A 793 -15.29 23.21 -15.63
CA ASN A 793 -16.15 22.03 -15.78
C ASN A 793 -17.63 22.37 -15.80
N ALA A 794 -18.10 23.25 -14.90
CA ALA A 794 -19.50 23.64 -14.86
C ALA A 794 -19.92 24.48 -16.07
N VAL A 795 -19.03 25.36 -16.56
CA VAL A 795 -19.23 26.09 -17.82
C VAL A 795 -19.32 25.10 -18.99
N GLY A 796 -18.42 24.12 -19.05
CA GLY A 796 -18.45 23.06 -20.06
C GLY A 796 -19.77 22.28 -20.06
N SER A 797 -20.22 21.81 -18.88
CA SER A 797 -21.50 21.10 -18.74
C SER A 797 -22.71 22.00 -19.09
N LEU A 798 -22.68 23.30 -18.77
CA LEU A 798 -23.75 24.24 -19.17
C LEU A 798 -23.80 24.43 -20.69
N LEU A 799 -22.65 24.55 -21.35
CA LEU A 799 -22.57 24.67 -22.81
C LEU A 799 -23.06 23.39 -23.51
N GLU A 800 -22.73 22.22 -22.96
CA GLU A 800 -23.18 20.93 -23.50
C GLU A 800 -24.69 20.72 -23.34
N ARG A 801 -25.27 21.09 -22.20
CA ARG A 801 -26.74 21.06 -22.01
C ARG A 801 -27.50 21.90 -23.03
N LYS A 802 -26.83 22.85 -23.68
CA LYS A 802 -27.36 23.70 -24.75
C LYS A 802 -26.77 23.38 -26.13
N ASP A 803 -26.15 22.21 -26.29
CA ASP A 803 -25.61 21.67 -27.54
C ASP A 803 -24.51 22.52 -28.22
N TYR A 804 -23.81 23.38 -27.48
CA TYR A 804 -22.71 24.18 -28.04
C TYR A 804 -21.39 23.41 -28.18
N ILE A 805 -21.17 22.41 -27.31
CA ILE A 805 -19.95 21.60 -27.27
C ILE A 805 -20.25 20.23 -26.66
N GLN A 806 -19.52 19.19 -27.08
CA GLN A 806 -19.54 17.91 -26.40
C GLN A 806 -18.45 17.92 -25.31
N TYR A 807 -18.85 17.98 -24.04
CA TYR A 807 -17.93 18.16 -22.91
C TYR A 807 -17.80 16.90 -22.05
N GLU A 808 -18.87 16.12 -21.92
CA GLU A 808 -18.91 14.88 -21.17
C GLU A 808 -18.93 13.66 -22.11
N ARG A 809 -18.14 12.63 -21.78
CA ARG A 809 -18.25 11.31 -22.43
C ARG A 809 -18.57 10.25 -21.38
N TRP A 810 -19.84 9.94 -21.25
CA TRP A 810 -20.29 8.80 -20.45
C TRP A 810 -20.03 7.53 -21.27
N LYS A 811 -19.42 6.50 -20.65
CA LYS A 811 -19.39 5.15 -21.24
C LYS A 811 -20.86 4.74 -21.48
N GLN A 812 -21.19 4.47 -22.74
CA GLN A 812 -22.34 3.62 -23.06
C GLN A 812 -22.12 2.23 -22.51
#